data_AF-A0A6V8LMM2-F1
#
_entry.id   AF-A0A6V8LMM2-F1
#
_cell.length_a   1.000
_cell.length_b   1.000
_cell.length_c   1.000
_cell.angle_alpha   90.00
_cell.angle_beta   90.00
_cell.angle_gamma   90.00
#
_symmetry.space_group_name_H-M   'P 1'
#
loop_
_entity.id
_entity.type
_entity.pdbx_description
1 polymer ?
#
loop_
_entity_poly.entity_id
_entity_poly.type
_entity_poly.pdbx_seq_one_letter_code
_entity_poly.pdbx_strand_id
1 'polypeptide(L)'
;MNEIDQLPRELRFAWLLRDDVRAMFHPTDPHWKANLDIWWLLNGSKDYPSAARRVEALHCSRLSEVVIAASSAMPFPVTLLMHYIWRNREDISTRFDLNNTTDTEDFVKWFYVCGVPEHNLFDIITHTSIASLLSPTTPHNQHALLTLNYLALYTWQSLAHLQNEFDIAIPNDVIRFLGWYYFEGIENLGHAPYWAHRPPRWLLDRNPPGHDLTNACVLAWLWMHPEANIEALKAPDKRGEIARWWTQNPDHAACLGKLLSQKTLVRKANRTHGAPERRHQTIMTKPRPFGVNIVGFARGELGIGEDSRMAALALRQAGVPFSVVNIACGQNTRQNDRTLDAFLNDEAPYAVNLFCLTGMDTARVWLESGSGLFEDRYNIGYWPWELPEWPAEWRDAYNIVDEIWASSNYTKESYLRSSDIPVHLMPMAVHLGPFPQHVRHDFGLPKTDFLFLYAFDFNSYLARKNPWAAIRAFRKAFPKGTERVRLVLKTMNTQLQSPLWQTFAHEASHDNRILLLNATLERQHVTGLFSVCDAYISPHRAEGFGRTLAEAMLLGKPVIATNYSGNTDFLNESTGYPVDYDITPVQPGEYPYGAGMHWADPDIEHLAWRMLEVVNNRKEVANRTAHAFKAISTRNNFQTIGAGYRERISQILHKLHRKFNR
;
A
#
# COMPACT_ATOMS: atom_id res chain seq x y z
N MET A 1 0.05 -2.49 24.97
CA MET A 1 -0.62 -2.59 23.66
C MET A 1 -0.04 -1.48 22.81
N ASN A 2 0.52 -1.78 21.65
CA ASN A 2 1.21 -0.77 20.85
C ASN A 2 0.17 0.26 20.39
N GLU A 3 0.46 1.56 20.47
CA GLU A 3 -0.51 2.60 20.10
C GLU A 3 -0.91 2.52 18.61
N ILE A 4 -0.05 1.93 17.79
CA ILE A 4 -0.28 1.62 16.37
C ILE A 4 -1.39 0.57 16.22
N ASP A 5 -1.55 -0.34 17.19
CA ASP A 5 -2.57 -1.40 17.18
C ASP A 5 -4.01 -0.87 17.33
N GLN A 6 -4.14 0.42 17.67
CA GLN A 6 -5.43 1.12 17.75
C GLN A 6 -5.81 1.82 16.45
N LEU A 7 -4.87 1.96 15.51
CA LEU A 7 -5.17 2.55 14.21
C LEU A 7 -6.12 1.63 13.43
N PRO A 8 -7.10 2.19 12.72
CA PRO A 8 -7.82 1.44 11.71
C PRO A 8 -6.86 0.82 10.68
N ARG A 9 -7.24 -0.35 10.16
CA ARG A 9 -6.38 -1.21 9.33
C ARG A 9 -5.72 -0.48 8.16
N GLU A 10 -6.46 0.37 7.45
CA GLU A 10 -5.99 1.10 6.27
C GLU A 10 -4.88 2.08 6.63
N LEU A 11 -5.05 2.85 7.71
CA LEU A 11 -4.04 3.78 8.24
C LEU A 11 -2.81 3.00 8.72
N ARG A 12 -3.03 1.86 9.38
CA ARG A 12 -1.94 1.00 9.85
C ARG A 12 -1.13 0.46 8.68
N PHE A 13 -1.78 -0.07 7.64
CA PHE A 13 -1.07 -0.57 6.46
C PHE A 13 -0.34 0.55 5.73
N ALA A 14 -0.95 1.73 5.57
CA ALA A 14 -0.26 2.88 5.00
C ALA A 14 1.00 3.23 5.82
N TRP A 15 0.87 3.33 7.15
CA TRP A 15 2.00 3.57 8.04
C TRP A 15 3.05 2.43 8.00
N LEU A 16 2.64 1.17 7.86
CA LEU A 16 3.58 0.02 7.80
C LEU A 16 4.25 -0.14 6.42
N LEU A 17 3.64 0.34 5.35
CA LEU A 17 4.18 0.19 3.99
C LEU A 17 5.00 1.40 3.53
N ARG A 18 4.83 2.58 4.14
CA ARG A 18 5.42 3.83 3.67
C ARG A 18 6.36 4.47 4.68
N ASP A 19 7.64 4.47 4.35
CA ASP A 19 8.68 5.12 5.15
C ASP A 19 8.45 6.63 5.31
N ASP A 20 7.97 7.30 4.26
CA ASP A 20 7.65 8.73 4.29
C ASP A 20 6.52 9.05 5.27
N VAL A 21 5.50 8.18 5.33
CA VAL A 21 4.38 8.32 6.28
C VAL A 21 4.85 8.08 7.71
N ARG A 22 5.71 7.07 7.95
CA ARG A 22 6.29 6.82 9.28
C ARG A 22 7.17 7.96 9.76
N ALA A 23 8.02 8.48 8.88
CA ALA A 23 8.93 9.57 9.19
C ALA A 23 8.15 10.84 9.56
N MET A 24 7.03 11.09 8.87
CA MET A 24 6.18 12.25 9.12
C MET A 24 5.32 12.11 10.39
N PHE A 25 4.87 10.89 10.73
CA PHE A 25 4.00 10.63 11.89
C PHE A 25 4.63 9.66 12.89
N HIS A 26 5.53 10.21 13.70
CA HIS A 26 6.24 9.46 14.72
C HIS A 26 5.46 9.40 16.04
N PRO A 27 5.37 8.23 16.72
CA PRO A 27 4.62 8.08 17.98
C PRO A 27 5.06 8.96 19.16
N THR A 28 6.16 9.70 19.04
CA THR A 28 6.62 10.67 20.05
C THR A 28 5.86 12.01 20.01
N ASP A 29 5.18 12.34 18.91
CA ASP A 29 4.32 13.52 18.81
C ASP A 29 2.94 13.17 19.41
N PRO A 30 2.46 13.82 20.50
CA PRO A 30 1.18 13.46 21.14
C PRO A 30 -0.04 13.58 20.22
N HIS A 31 0.06 14.33 19.11
CA HIS A 31 -1.00 14.50 18.13
C HIS A 31 -0.81 13.63 16.87
N TRP A 32 0.18 12.73 16.84
CA TRP A 32 0.56 11.96 15.64
C TRP A 32 -0.60 11.20 14.99
N LYS A 33 -1.48 10.57 15.79
CA LYS A 33 -2.64 9.83 15.28
C LYS A 33 -3.64 10.74 14.58
N ALA A 34 -3.92 11.90 15.18
CA ALA A 34 -4.84 12.87 14.60
C ALA A 34 -4.24 13.51 13.34
N ASN A 35 -2.94 13.77 13.33
CA ASN A 35 -2.22 14.24 12.15
C ASN A 35 -2.21 13.19 11.02
N LEU A 36 -2.05 11.90 11.36
CA LEU A 36 -2.15 10.80 10.39
C LEU A 36 -3.57 10.66 9.83
N ASP A 37 -4.61 10.81 10.67
CA ASP A 37 -6.00 10.84 10.24
C ASP A 37 -6.26 12.02 9.26
N ILE A 38 -5.73 13.22 9.56
CA ILE A 38 -5.83 14.38 8.66
C ILE A 38 -5.11 14.10 7.33
N TRP A 39 -3.88 13.59 7.40
CA TRP A 39 -3.13 13.23 6.20
C TRP A 39 -3.86 12.22 5.33
N TRP A 40 -4.48 11.20 5.95
CA TRP A 40 -5.27 10.21 5.23
C TRP A 40 -6.43 10.86 4.49
N LEU A 41 -7.12 11.81 5.10
CA LEU A 41 -8.22 12.52 4.44
C LEU A 41 -7.75 13.38 3.27
N LEU A 42 -6.65 14.11 3.43
CA LEU A 42 -6.17 15.08 2.45
C LEU A 42 -5.38 14.45 1.29
N ASN A 43 -4.61 13.40 1.59
CA ASN A 43 -3.62 12.81 0.69
C ASN A 43 -3.81 11.30 0.56
N GLY A 44 -3.87 10.56 1.68
CA GLY A 44 -3.94 9.09 1.65
C GLY A 44 -5.14 8.55 0.89
N SER A 45 -6.30 9.21 0.96
CA SER A 45 -7.52 8.86 0.23
C SER A 45 -7.40 9.08 -1.29
N LYS A 46 -6.51 9.98 -1.73
CA LYS A 46 -6.19 10.20 -3.14
C LYS A 46 -5.18 9.16 -3.64
N ASP A 47 -4.22 8.80 -2.79
CA ASP A 47 -3.22 7.77 -3.08
C ASP A 47 -3.84 6.36 -3.11
N TYR A 48 -4.84 6.14 -2.25
CA TYR A 48 -5.52 4.85 -2.06
C TYR A 48 -7.05 4.97 -2.19
N PRO A 49 -7.57 5.39 -3.37
CA PRO A 49 -8.99 5.68 -3.55
C PRO A 49 -9.87 4.45 -3.29
N SER A 50 -9.35 3.26 -3.52
CA SER A 50 -10.07 1.99 -3.35
C SER A 50 -10.16 1.53 -1.89
N ALA A 51 -9.24 1.99 -1.03
CA ALA A 51 -9.26 1.74 0.42
C ALA A 51 -9.69 2.98 1.22
N ALA A 52 -10.00 4.08 0.53
CA ALA A 52 -10.47 5.31 1.15
C ALA A 52 -11.78 5.05 1.89
N ARG A 53 -11.72 5.12 3.23
CA ARG A 53 -12.90 5.05 4.07
C ARG A 53 -13.76 6.30 3.90
N ARG A 54 -15.05 6.15 4.17
CA ARG A 54 -15.95 7.28 4.31
C ARG A 54 -15.49 8.15 5.49
N VAL A 55 -15.57 9.46 5.35
CA VAL A 55 -15.39 10.37 6.48
C VAL A 55 -16.53 10.13 7.47
N GLU A 56 -16.22 9.49 8.59
CA GLU A 56 -17.18 9.27 9.68
C GLU A 56 -17.30 10.52 10.55
N ALA A 57 -18.47 10.71 11.17
CA ALA A 57 -18.75 11.86 12.03
C ALA A 57 -17.74 12.00 13.19
N LEU A 58 -17.21 10.88 13.69
CA LEU A 58 -16.19 10.88 14.74
C LEU A 58 -14.86 11.49 14.26
N HIS A 59 -14.47 11.25 13.00
CA HIS A 59 -13.30 11.90 12.41
C HIS A 59 -13.54 13.41 12.29
N CYS A 60 -14.69 13.85 11.76
CA CYS A 60 -15.04 15.27 11.68
C CYS A 60 -15.00 15.98 13.03
N SER A 61 -15.47 15.31 14.11
CA SER A 61 -15.43 15.85 15.46
C SER A 61 -14.00 16.11 15.95
N ARG A 62 -13.08 15.16 15.74
CA ARG A 62 -11.68 15.28 16.15
C ARG A 62 -10.94 16.36 15.36
N LEU A 63 -11.22 16.46 14.06
CA LEU A 63 -10.66 17.49 13.18
C LEU A 63 -11.09 18.91 13.58
N SER A 64 -12.28 19.02 14.17
CA SER A 64 -12.85 20.27 14.65
C SER A 64 -12.46 20.62 16.08
N GLU A 65 -11.61 19.81 16.73
CA GLU A 65 -11.06 20.14 18.05
C GLU A 65 -10.30 21.47 17.99
N VAL A 66 -10.52 22.30 19.01
CA VAL A 66 -10.00 23.66 19.08
C VAL A 66 -8.56 23.63 19.58
N VAL A 67 -7.65 24.20 18.79
CA VAL A 67 -6.23 24.43 19.15
C VAL A 67 -6.06 25.85 19.71
N ILE A 68 -6.65 26.85 19.05
CA ILE A 68 -6.68 28.25 19.52
C ILE A 68 -8.13 28.68 19.63
N ALA A 69 -8.54 29.12 20.82
CA ALA A 69 -9.92 29.48 21.11
C ALA A 69 -10.37 30.73 20.32
N ALA A 70 -11.66 30.75 19.98
CA ALA A 70 -12.31 31.94 19.46
C ALA A 70 -12.28 33.08 20.48
N SER A 71 -12.29 34.31 20.00
CA SER A 71 -12.31 35.54 20.81
C SER A 71 -13.38 36.50 20.31
N SER A 72 -13.56 37.64 20.98
CA SER A 72 -14.46 38.70 20.51
C SER A 72 -14.03 39.30 19.16
N ALA A 73 -12.74 39.24 18.82
CA ALA A 73 -12.20 39.70 17.54
C ALA A 73 -12.16 38.58 16.48
N MET A 74 -12.07 37.32 16.91
CA MET A 74 -12.00 36.13 16.07
C MET A 74 -13.15 35.16 16.39
N PRO A 75 -14.31 35.25 15.71
CA PRO A 75 -15.49 34.45 16.06
C PRO A 75 -15.36 32.96 15.70
N PHE A 76 -14.32 32.56 14.95
CA PHE A 76 -14.07 31.16 14.58
C PHE A 76 -12.71 30.71 15.13
N PRO A 77 -12.63 29.58 15.85
CA PRO A 77 -11.36 29.11 16.42
C PRO A 77 -10.43 28.53 15.36
N VAL A 78 -9.13 28.41 15.69
CA VAL A 78 -8.22 27.55 14.94
C VAL A 78 -8.44 26.11 15.38
N THR A 79 -8.83 25.26 14.43
CA THR A 79 -9.07 23.83 14.65
C THR A 79 -7.80 23.01 14.40
N LEU A 80 -7.81 21.74 14.81
CA LEU A 80 -6.71 20.81 14.57
C LEU A 80 -6.45 20.61 13.07
N LEU A 81 -7.49 20.56 12.24
CA LEU A 81 -7.36 20.52 10.78
C LEU A 81 -6.64 21.76 10.24
N MET A 82 -7.03 22.95 10.69
CA MET A 82 -6.39 24.21 10.30
C MET A 82 -4.91 24.21 10.71
N HIS A 83 -4.63 23.88 11.98
CA HIS A 83 -3.26 23.82 12.50
C HIS A 83 -2.39 22.81 11.74
N TYR A 84 -2.95 21.66 11.33
CA TYR A 84 -2.24 20.71 10.48
C TYR A 84 -1.87 21.32 9.13
N ILE A 85 -2.81 21.99 8.45
CA ILE A 85 -2.53 22.61 7.15
C ILE A 85 -1.44 23.67 7.31
N TRP A 86 -1.56 24.52 8.32
CA TRP A 86 -0.54 25.53 8.65
C TRP A 86 0.85 24.90 8.82
N ARG A 87 0.99 23.91 9.70
CA ARG A 87 2.27 23.26 10.00
C ARG A 87 2.90 22.55 8.78
N ASN A 88 2.10 22.00 7.88
CA ASN A 88 2.58 21.16 6.77
C ASN A 88 2.65 21.90 5.42
N ARG A 89 2.34 23.20 5.38
CA ARG A 89 2.44 24.05 4.20
C ARG A 89 3.41 25.19 4.48
N GLU A 90 4.63 25.08 3.98
CA GLU A 90 5.69 26.06 4.24
C GLU A 90 5.29 27.49 3.85
N ASP A 91 4.61 27.66 2.72
CA ASP A 91 4.14 28.96 2.24
C ASP A 91 3.01 29.56 3.11
N ILE A 92 2.27 28.72 3.83
CA ILE A 92 1.23 29.14 4.78
C ILE A 92 1.84 29.41 6.17
N SER A 93 2.71 28.52 6.66
CA SER A 93 3.39 28.71 7.96
C SER A 93 4.31 29.92 7.98
N THR A 94 4.92 30.24 6.85
CA THR A 94 5.78 31.43 6.72
C THR A 94 4.96 32.71 6.63
N ARG A 95 3.71 32.62 6.13
CA ARG A 95 2.83 33.76 5.91
C ARG A 95 2.06 34.18 7.17
N PHE A 96 1.69 33.23 8.03
CA PHE A 96 0.86 33.50 9.21
C PHE A 96 1.55 33.00 10.48
N ASP A 97 1.91 33.88 11.42
CA ASP A 97 2.39 33.47 12.75
C ASP A 97 1.21 33.25 13.71
N LEU A 98 0.92 32.00 14.07
CA LEU A 98 -0.19 31.69 14.99
C LEU A 98 0.02 32.13 16.44
N ASN A 99 1.19 32.70 16.78
CA ASN A 99 1.41 33.38 18.06
C ASN A 99 0.96 34.85 18.02
N ASN A 100 0.72 35.39 16.82
CA ASN A 100 0.22 36.73 16.61
C ASN A 100 -1.30 36.68 16.35
N THR A 101 -2.07 37.44 17.13
CA THR A 101 -3.54 37.46 17.05
C THR A 101 -4.04 37.87 15.66
N THR A 102 -3.42 38.88 15.03
CA THR A 102 -3.82 39.38 13.71
C THR A 102 -3.56 38.34 12.63
N ASP A 103 -2.37 37.74 12.63
CA ASP A 103 -2.02 36.69 11.67
C ASP A 103 -2.89 35.45 11.85
N THR A 104 -3.26 35.12 13.08
CA THR A 104 -4.19 34.03 13.39
C THR A 104 -5.57 34.31 12.82
N GLU A 105 -6.08 35.53 12.96
CA GLU A 105 -7.35 35.95 12.36
C GLU A 105 -7.30 35.87 10.84
N ASP A 106 -6.23 36.37 10.22
CA ASP A 106 -6.05 36.34 8.77
C ASP A 106 -5.89 34.92 8.22
N PHE A 107 -5.26 34.04 8.98
CA PHE A 107 -5.18 32.62 8.67
C PHE A 107 -6.55 31.94 8.68
N VAL A 108 -7.40 32.23 9.67
CA VAL A 108 -8.76 31.69 9.75
C VAL A 108 -9.61 32.17 8.56
N LYS A 109 -9.50 33.45 8.19
CA LYS A 109 -10.17 34.01 7.00
C LYS A 109 -9.69 33.31 5.72
N TRP A 110 -8.37 33.21 5.55
CA TRP A 110 -7.77 32.51 4.41
C TRP A 110 -8.20 31.05 4.34
N PHE A 111 -8.28 30.34 5.46
CA PHE A 111 -8.68 28.93 5.49
C PHE A 111 -10.09 28.74 4.93
N TYR A 112 -11.08 29.54 5.35
CA TYR A 112 -12.45 29.38 4.86
C TYR A 112 -12.64 29.88 3.43
N VAL A 113 -11.93 30.96 3.04
CA VAL A 113 -12.06 31.54 1.69
C VAL A 113 -11.28 30.74 0.65
N CYS A 114 -10.04 30.36 0.94
CA CYS A 114 -9.15 29.70 -0.01
C CYS A 114 -8.89 28.23 0.37
N GLY A 115 -8.55 27.95 1.62
CA GLY A 115 -8.13 26.61 2.06
C GLY A 115 -9.20 25.53 1.90
N VAL A 116 -10.45 25.81 2.25
CA VAL A 116 -11.57 24.85 2.12
C VAL A 116 -11.85 24.50 0.65
N PRO A 117 -12.02 25.46 -0.28
CA PRO A 117 -12.13 25.15 -1.71
C PRO A 117 -10.89 24.44 -2.26
N GLU A 118 -9.68 24.93 -1.96
CA GLU A 118 -8.41 24.39 -2.46
C GLU A 118 -8.23 22.91 -2.12
N HIS A 119 -8.58 22.52 -0.89
CA HIS A 119 -8.46 21.15 -0.41
C HIS A 119 -9.75 20.33 -0.54
N ASN A 120 -10.84 20.91 -1.08
CA ASN A 120 -12.17 20.30 -1.19
C ASN A 120 -12.70 19.77 0.17
N LEU A 121 -12.67 20.61 1.21
CA LEU A 121 -12.95 20.23 2.61
C LEU A 121 -14.43 20.34 3.02
N PHE A 122 -15.34 20.54 2.07
CA PHE A 122 -16.76 20.82 2.35
C PHE A 122 -17.47 19.68 3.11
N ASP A 123 -17.07 18.43 2.88
CA ASP A 123 -17.59 17.26 3.59
C ASP A 123 -16.95 17.04 4.97
N ILE A 124 -15.88 17.78 5.29
CA ILE A 124 -15.09 17.65 6.51
C ILE A 124 -15.45 18.73 7.53
N ILE A 125 -15.64 19.98 7.08
CA ILE A 125 -16.05 21.08 7.95
C ILE A 125 -17.49 20.88 8.46
N THR A 126 -17.76 21.27 9.70
CA THR A 126 -19.08 21.00 10.31
C THR A 126 -20.18 21.87 9.68
N HIS A 127 -21.40 21.31 9.58
CA HIS A 127 -22.58 22.09 9.17
C HIS A 127 -22.80 23.31 10.06
N THR A 128 -22.43 23.24 11.34
CA THR A 128 -22.49 24.37 12.27
C THR A 128 -21.52 25.49 11.86
N SER A 129 -20.28 25.15 11.51
CA SER A 129 -19.29 26.13 11.01
C SER A 129 -19.80 26.81 9.73
N ILE A 130 -20.34 26.04 8.78
CA ILE A 130 -20.96 26.58 7.56
C ILE A 130 -22.13 27.51 7.91
N ALA A 131 -23.02 27.10 8.80
CA ALA A 131 -24.16 27.93 9.22
C ALA A 131 -23.72 29.25 9.87
N SER A 132 -22.68 29.22 10.70
CA SER A 132 -22.08 30.42 11.30
C SER A 132 -21.42 31.32 10.25
N LEU A 133 -20.68 30.77 9.29
CA LEU A 133 -20.09 31.53 8.17
C LEU A 133 -21.15 32.24 7.32
N LEU A 134 -22.31 31.59 7.13
CA LEU A 134 -23.44 32.14 6.38
C LEU A 134 -24.38 33.00 7.24
N SER A 135 -24.06 33.23 8.51
CA SER A 135 -24.83 34.11 9.39
C SER A 135 -24.45 35.59 9.18
N PRO A 136 -25.39 36.52 9.35
CA PRO A 136 -25.12 37.96 9.23
C PRO A 136 -24.07 38.46 10.22
N THR A 137 -23.27 39.44 9.82
CA THR A 137 -22.27 40.11 10.68
C THR A 137 -22.90 41.26 11.48
N THR A 138 -22.28 41.63 12.60
CA THR A 138 -22.68 42.75 13.49
C THR A 138 -21.48 43.72 13.62
N PRO A 139 -21.63 45.07 13.59
CA PRO A 139 -22.87 45.85 13.68
C PRO A 139 -23.67 45.90 12.37
N HIS A 140 -24.99 45.92 12.53
CA HIS A 140 -25.91 46.42 11.50
C HIS A 140 -25.42 47.78 11.03
N ASN A 141 -25.00 47.89 9.78
CA ASN A 141 -24.98 49.19 9.13
C ASN A 141 -26.45 49.59 8.98
N GLN A 142 -26.95 50.47 9.86
CA GLN A 142 -28.39 50.77 10.01
C GLN A 142 -29.05 51.33 8.73
N HIS A 143 -28.24 51.61 7.71
CA HIS A 143 -28.64 52.11 6.39
C HIS A 143 -28.47 51.10 5.25
N ALA A 144 -27.93 49.90 5.50
CA ALA A 144 -27.79 48.86 4.48
C ALA A 144 -29.02 47.93 4.51
N LEU A 145 -29.77 47.90 3.40
CA LEU A 145 -30.92 47.00 3.20
C LEU A 145 -30.53 45.50 3.25
N LEU A 146 -29.24 45.18 3.15
CA LEU A 146 -28.69 43.82 3.12
C LEU A 146 -27.43 43.75 4.00
N THR A 147 -27.32 42.70 4.82
CA THR A 147 -26.17 42.48 5.72
C THR A 147 -25.19 41.49 5.11
N LEU A 148 -23.89 41.76 5.23
CA LEU A 148 -22.85 40.79 4.88
C LEU A 148 -22.96 39.58 5.81
N ASN A 149 -22.71 38.39 5.28
CA ASN A 149 -22.39 37.24 6.13
C ASN A 149 -20.87 37.15 6.33
N TYR A 150 -20.43 36.36 7.30
CA TYR A 150 -19.01 36.21 7.61
C TYR A 150 -18.20 35.71 6.41
N LEU A 151 -18.71 34.79 5.60
CA LEU A 151 -18.00 34.29 4.41
C LEU A 151 -17.75 35.39 3.38
N ALA A 152 -18.75 36.23 3.08
CA ALA A 152 -18.61 37.35 2.17
C ALA A 152 -17.68 38.43 2.76
N LEU A 153 -17.81 38.75 4.04
CA LEU A 153 -16.90 39.68 4.72
C LEU A 153 -15.44 39.18 4.68
N TYR A 154 -15.21 37.91 4.97
CA TYR A 154 -13.87 37.31 4.92
C TYR A 154 -13.31 37.30 3.51
N THR A 155 -14.16 37.06 2.50
CA THR A 155 -13.75 37.16 1.10
C THR A 155 -13.19 38.55 0.78
N TRP A 156 -13.90 39.61 1.19
CA TRP A 156 -13.43 40.99 1.04
C TRP A 156 -12.15 41.26 1.86
N GLN A 157 -12.09 40.81 3.10
CA GLN A 157 -10.91 41.00 3.98
C GLN A 157 -9.66 40.23 3.50
N SER A 158 -9.82 39.11 2.78
CA SER A 158 -8.70 38.28 2.33
C SER A 158 -8.15 38.65 0.94
N LEU A 159 -8.88 39.43 0.15
CA LEU A 159 -8.55 39.70 -1.25
C LEU A 159 -8.35 41.21 -1.48
N ALA A 160 -7.09 41.63 -1.58
CA ALA A 160 -6.71 43.04 -1.68
C ALA A 160 -7.36 43.80 -2.87
N HIS A 161 -7.59 43.12 -4.00
CA HIS A 161 -8.26 43.75 -5.15
C HIS A 161 -9.71 44.15 -4.85
N LEU A 162 -10.41 43.38 -4.01
CA LEU A 162 -11.79 43.70 -3.60
C LEU A 162 -11.84 44.87 -2.62
N GLN A 163 -10.82 45.01 -1.76
CA GLN A 163 -10.71 46.16 -0.85
C GLN A 163 -10.43 47.46 -1.60
N ASN A 164 -9.68 47.38 -2.69
CA ASN A 164 -9.43 48.53 -3.55
C ASN A 164 -10.67 48.92 -4.38
N GLU A 165 -11.56 47.97 -4.65
CA GLU A 165 -12.74 48.17 -5.51
C GLU A 165 -14.01 48.54 -4.73
N PHE A 166 -14.19 48.03 -3.51
CA PHE A 166 -15.41 48.19 -2.73
C PHE A 166 -15.11 48.72 -1.32
N ASP A 167 -15.64 49.89 -0.97
CA ASP A 167 -15.60 50.40 0.40
C ASP A 167 -16.85 49.94 1.18
N ILE A 168 -16.70 48.97 2.07
CA ILE A 168 -17.81 48.42 2.86
C ILE A 168 -18.39 49.40 3.89
N ALA A 169 -17.77 50.57 4.10
CA ALA A 169 -18.38 51.67 4.85
C ALA A 169 -19.50 52.37 4.04
N ILE A 170 -19.47 52.26 2.71
CA ILE A 170 -20.44 52.87 1.79
C ILE A 170 -21.56 51.85 1.48
N PRO A 171 -22.83 52.14 1.82
CA PRO A 171 -23.94 51.20 1.59
C PRO A 171 -24.09 50.74 0.13
N ASN A 172 -23.81 51.61 -0.84
CA ASN A 172 -23.91 51.26 -2.26
C ASN A 172 -22.83 50.23 -2.66
N ASP A 173 -21.60 50.37 -2.16
CA ASP A 173 -20.50 49.46 -2.46
C ASP A 173 -20.68 48.11 -1.77
N VAL A 174 -21.29 48.05 -0.58
CA VAL A 174 -21.70 46.78 0.04
C VAL A 174 -22.63 45.99 -0.89
N ILE A 175 -23.58 46.66 -1.53
CA ILE A 175 -24.58 46.03 -2.39
C ILE A 175 -23.97 45.62 -3.73
N ARG A 176 -23.09 46.46 -4.28
CA ARG A 176 -22.29 46.12 -5.48
C ARG A 176 -21.39 44.91 -5.22
N PHE A 177 -20.68 44.89 -4.09
CA PHE A 177 -19.87 43.76 -3.66
C PHE A 177 -20.69 42.48 -3.52
N LEU A 178 -21.85 42.54 -2.87
CA LEU A 178 -22.76 41.39 -2.79
C LEU A 178 -23.25 40.95 -4.17
N GLY A 179 -23.50 41.88 -5.09
CA GLY A 179 -23.82 41.59 -6.48
C GLY A 179 -22.70 40.82 -7.17
N TRP A 180 -21.47 41.32 -7.14
CA TRP A 180 -20.29 40.58 -7.63
C TRP A 180 -20.19 39.20 -6.97
N TYR A 181 -20.30 39.13 -5.65
CA TYR A 181 -20.10 37.90 -4.90
C TYR A 181 -21.11 36.81 -5.30
N TYR A 182 -22.40 37.12 -5.37
CA TYR A 182 -23.42 36.12 -5.71
C TYR A 182 -23.47 35.73 -7.19
N PHE A 183 -23.09 36.63 -8.10
CA PHE A 183 -23.16 36.38 -9.54
C PHE A 183 -21.85 35.89 -10.17
N GLU A 184 -20.71 36.19 -9.55
CA GLU A 184 -19.38 35.82 -10.05
C GLU A 184 -18.50 35.19 -8.97
N GLY A 185 -18.41 35.82 -7.80
CA GLY A 185 -17.49 35.42 -6.73
C GLY A 185 -17.70 33.99 -6.24
N ILE A 186 -18.95 33.53 -6.09
CA ILE A 186 -19.27 32.17 -5.63
C ILE A 186 -18.70 31.10 -6.58
N GLU A 187 -18.79 31.31 -7.89
CA GLU A 187 -18.29 30.36 -8.89
C GLU A 187 -16.76 30.48 -9.00
N ASN A 188 -16.24 31.70 -9.13
CA ASN A 188 -14.81 31.97 -9.31
C ASN A 188 -13.95 31.51 -8.12
N LEU A 189 -14.49 31.56 -6.90
CA LEU A 189 -13.80 31.13 -5.68
C LEU A 189 -14.15 29.69 -5.28
N GLY A 190 -15.03 29.00 -6.02
CA GLY A 190 -15.48 27.65 -5.66
C GLY A 190 -16.30 27.59 -4.36
N HIS A 191 -16.95 28.68 -3.96
CA HIS A 191 -17.77 28.75 -2.74
C HIS A 191 -19.15 28.13 -2.89
N ALA A 192 -19.55 27.70 -4.09
CA ALA A 192 -20.84 27.08 -4.37
C ALA A 192 -21.27 26.00 -3.35
N PRO A 193 -20.40 25.06 -2.93
CA PRO A 193 -20.79 24.01 -1.98
C PRO A 193 -21.18 24.52 -0.58
N TYR A 194 -20.71 25.70 -0.14
CA TYR A 194 -21.16 26.30 1.13
C TYR A 194 -22.68 26.50 1.16
N TRP A 195 -23.28 26.75 -0.01
CA TRP A 195 -24.70 27.08 -0.16
C TRP A 195 -25.60 25.86 -0.40
N ALA A 196 -25.04 24.65 -0.52
CA ALA A 196 -25.79 23.44 -0.89
C ALA A 196 -26.91 23.08 0.11
N HIS A 197 -26.69 23.30 1.41
CA HIS A 197 -27.67 22.95 2.46
C HIS A 197 -28.53 24.13 2.90
N ARG A 198 -28.11 25.36 2.60
CA ARG A 198 -28.84 26.58 2.93
C ARG A 198 -28.78 27.57 1.77
N PRO A 199 -29.45 27.29 0.63
CA PRO A 199 -29.44 28.20 -0.50
C PRO A 199 -29.94 29.58 -0.08
N PRO A 200 -29.40 30.67 -0.64
CA PRO A 200 -29.76 32.04 -0.27
C PRO A 200 -31.12 32.43 -0.85
N ARG A 201 -32.20 31.81 -0.34
CA ARG A 201 -33.58 32.02 -0.84
C ARG A 201 -34.07 33.45 -0.68
N TRP A 202 -33.49 34.21 0.24
CA TRP A 202 -33.77 35.64 0.40
C TRP A 202 -33.47 36.45 -0.87
N LEU A 203 -32.62 35.95 -1.78
CA LEU A 203 -32.40 36.55 -3.10
C LEU A 203 -33.67 36.59 -3.96
N LEU A 204 -34.65 35.71 -3.68
CA LEU A 204 -35.96 35.69 -4.34
C LEU A 204 -36.97 36.62 -3.69
N ASP A 205 -36.69 37.12 -2.49
CA ASP A 205 -37.60 38.03 -1.79
C ASP A 205 -37.68 39.37 -2.53
N ARG A 206 -38.88 39.94 -2.56
CA ARG A 206 -39.14 41.24 -3.17
C ARG A 206 -38.62 42.36 -2.26
N ASN A 207 -37.90 43.32 -2.84
CA ASN A 207 -37.30 44.43 -2.10
C ASN A 207 -37.58 45.79 -2.77
N PRO A 208 -38.25 46.75 -2.07
CA PRO A 208 -38.87 46.59 -0.75
C PRO A 208 -40.05 45.61 -0.77
N PRO A 209 -40.47 45.06 0.39
CA PRO A 209 -41.64 44.19 0.49
C PRO A 209 -42.88 44.85 -0.14
N GLY A 210 -43.50 44.19 -1.12
CA GLY A 210 -44.67 44.73 -1.87
C GLY A 210 -44.38 45.28 -3.27
N HIS A 211 -43.13 45.22 -3.76
CA HIS A 211 -42.74 45.66 -5.11
C HIS A 211 -42.39 44.51 -6.07
N ASP A 212 -42.09 44.83 -7.34
CA ASP A 212 -41.89 43.84 -8.42
C ASP A 212 -40.45 43.35 -8.61
N LEU A 213 -39.47 43.95 -7.93
CA LEU A 213 -38.05 43.57 -8.03
C LEU A 213 -37.66 42.63 -6.90
N THR A 214 -36.94 41.55 -7.23
CA THR A 214 -36.31 40.66 -6.24
C THR A 214 -34.96 41.22 -5.79
N ASN A 215 -34.48 40.77 -4.63
CA ASN A 215 -33.12 41.08 -4.15
C ASN A 215 -32.04 40.72 -5.18
N ALA A 216 -32.16 39.55 -5.84
CA ALA A 216 -31.26 39.15 -6.92
C ALA A 216 -31.22 40.15 -8.08
N CYS A 217 -32.39 40.65 -8.47
CA CYS A 217 -32.52 41.62 -9.56
C CYS A 217 -31.82 42.94 -9.22
N VAL A 218 -32.02 43.43 -8.00
CA VAL A 218 -31.38 44.66 -7.50
C VAL A 218 -29.86 44.50 -7.43
N LEU A 219 -29.38 43.37 -6.89
CA LEU A 219 -27.94 43.08 -6.77
C LEU A 219 -27.26 42.96 -8.13
N ALA A 220 -27.86 42.24 -9.08
CA ALA A 220 -27.32 42.10 -10.42
C ALA A 220 -27.27 43.44 -11.15
N TRP A 221 -28.34 44.24 -11.06
CA TRP A 221 -28.38 45.54 -11.71
C TRP A 221 -27.28 46.47 -11.21
N LEU A 222 -27.13 46.60 -9.88
CA LEU A 222 -26.13 47.49 -9.27
C LEU A 222 -24.70 46.99 -9.51
N TRP A 223 -24.49 45.68 -9.61
CA TRP A 223 -23.20 45.13 -10.03
C TRP A 223 -22.85 45.54 -11.47
N MET A 224 -23.79 45.37 -12.39
CA MET A 224 -23.59 45.61 -13.82
C MET A 224 -23.64 47.11 -14.22
N HIS A 225 -24.12 47.97 -13.33
CA HIS A 225 -24.21 49.42 -13.52
C HIS A 225 -23.55 50.15 -12.34
N PRO A 226 -22.22 50.24 -12.29
CA PRO A 226 -21.48 50.84 -11.18
C PRO A 226 -21.89 52.30 -10.85
N GLU A 227 -22.39 53.02 -11.83
CA GLU A 227 -22.90 54.39 -11.71
C GLU A 227 -24.28 54.47 -11.02
N ALA A 228 -24.98 53.34 -10.88
CA ALA A 228 -26.29 53.29 -10.28
C ALA A 228 -26.22 53.35 -8.74
N ASN A 229 -27.18 54.06 -8.15
CA ASN A 229 -27.32 54.21 -6.71
C ASN A 229 -28.63 53.55 -6.25
N ILE A 230 -28.58 52.79 -5.16
CA ILE A 230 -29.75 52.17 -4.55
C ILE A 230 -30.89 53.17 -4.24
N GLU A 231 -30.57 54.42 -3.93
CA GLU A 231 -31.56 55.47 -3.69
C GLU A 231 -32.43 55.77 -4.92
N ALA A 232 -31.88 55.57 -6.13
CA ALA A 232 -32.63 55.73 -7.38
C ALA A 232 -33.74 54.67 -7.55
N LEU A 233 -33.68 53.55 -6.80
CA LEU A 233 -34.71 52.51 -6.80
C LEU A 233 -36.01 52.95 -6.12
N LYS A 234 -36.01 54.08 -5.40
CA LYS A 234 -37.23 54.66 -4.82
C LYS A 234 -38.19 55.19 -5.90
N ALA A 235 -37.68 55.53 -7.09
CA ALA A 235 -38.48 56.00 -8.22
C ALA A 235 -39.20 54.83 -8.97
N PRO A 236 -40.53 54.88 -9.17
CA PRO A 236 -41.27 53.84 -9.90
C PRO A 236 -40.75 53.57 -11.32
N ASP A 237 -40.42 54.62 -12.08
CA ASP A 237 -39.96 54.50 -13.47
C ASP A 237 -38.64 53.73 -13.57
N LYS A 238 -37.71 53.98 -12.63
CA LYS A 238 -36.42 53.29 -12.57
C LYS A 238 -36.59 51.81 -12.23
N ARG A 239 -37.58 51.46 -11.39
CA ARG A 239 -37.89 50.04 -11.10
C ARG A 239 -38.43 49.30 -12.32
N GLY A 240 -39.26 49.95 -13.14
CA GLY A 240 -39.76 49.39 -14.39
C GLY A 240 -38.67 49.21 -15.46
N GLU A 241 -37.64 50.05 -15.47
CA GLU A 241 -36.44 49.87 -16.29
C GLU A 241 -35.66 48.61 -15.89
N ILE A 242 -35.40 48.45 -14.60
CA ILE A 242 -34.62 47.32 -14.05
C ILE A 242 -35.35 45.99 -14.27
N ALA A 243 -36.67 45.96 -14.08
CA ALA A 243 -37.48 44.76 -14.34
C ALA A 243 -37.40 44.31 -15.82
N ARG A 244 -37.40 45.27 -16.75
CA ARG A 244 -37.24 45.00 -18.19
C ARG A 244 -35.84 44.50 -18.51
N TRP A 245 -34.81 45.14 -17.96
CA TRP A 245 -33.42 44.70 -18.12
C TRP A 245 -33.22 43.27 -17.62
N TRP A 246 -33.74 42.93 -16.43
CA TRP A 246 -33.62 41.59 -15.88
C TRP A 246 -34.23 40.52 -16.79
N THR A 247 -35.38 40.82 -17.39
CA THR A 247 -36.05 39.91 -18.35
C THR A 247 -35.26 39.75 -19.64
N GLN A 248 -34.50 40.76 -20.04
CA GLN A 248 -33.67 40.76 -21.26
C GLN A 248 -32.29 40.09 -21.07
N ASN A 249 -31.88 39.83 -19.82
CA ASN A 249 -30.58 39.24 -19.49
C ASN A 249 -30.76 37.90 -18.73
N PRO A 250 -31.17 36.82 -19.41
CA PRO A 250 -31.55 35.56 -18.77
C PRO A 250 -30.39 34.82 -18.11
N ASP A 251 -29.13 35.12 -18.47
CA ASP A 251 -27.94 34.47 -17.92
C ASP A 251 -27.81 34.67 -16.40
N HIS A 252 -28.23 35.81 -15.87
CA HIS A 252 -28.26 36.08 -14.43
C HIS A 252 -29.29 35.20 -13.70
N ALA A 253 -30.46 35.02 -14.31
CA ALA A 253 -31.48 34.12 -13.79
C ALA A 253 -31.01 32.65 -13.85
N ALA A 254 -30.23 32.28 -14.87
CA ALA A 254 -29.62 30.95 -14.98
C ALA A 254 -28.53 30.74 -13.92
N CYS A 255 -27.65 31.73 -13.67
CA CYS A 255 -26.65 31.69 -12.61
C CYS A 255 -27.30 31.51 -11.22
N LEU A 256 -28.30 32.33 -10.90
CA LEU A 256 -29.10 32.18 -9.68
C LEU A 256 -29.80 30.82 -9.62
N GLY A 257 -30.33 30.34 -10.74
CA GLY A 257 -30.94 29.02 -10.88
C GLY A 257 -29.97 27.90 -10.50
N LYS A 258 -28.71 27.96 -10.95
CA LYS A 258 -27.67 27.01 -10.55
C LYS A 258 -27.41 27.06 -9.04
N LEU A 259 -27.24 28.24 -8.46
CA LEU A 259 -26.98 28.43 -7.02
C LEU A 259 -28.13 27.90 -6.15
N LEU A 260 -29.38 28.19 -6.52
CA LEU A 260 -30.57 27.76 -5.78
C LEU A 260 -30.91 26.28 -5.99
N SER A 261 -30.48 25.71 -7.10
CA SER A 261 -30.68 24.29 -7.45
C SER A 261 -29.48 23.41 -7.13
N GLN A 262 -28.48 23.92 -6.38
CA GLN A 262 -27.40 23.14 -5.76
C GLN A 262 -28.00 22.01 -4.91
N LYS A 263 -28.39 20.92 -5.57
CA LYS A 263 -28.61 19.63 -4.92
C LYS A 263 -27.23 19.09 -4.68
N THR A 264 -27.03 18.59 -3.48
CA THR A 264 -25.81 17.95 -3.04
C THR A 264 -25.29 17.05 -4.16
N LEU A 265 -24.23 17.50 -4.86
CA LEU A 265 -23.36 16.64 -5.65
C LEU A 265 -22.57 15.81 -4.62
N VAL A 266 -23.29 15.07 -3.76
CA VAL A 266 -22.73 13.92 -3.06
C VAL A 266 -22.35 13.01 -4.19
N ARG A 267 -21.05 12.98 -4.47
CA ARG A 267 -20.45 12.05 -5.41
C ARG A 267 -21.07 10.68 -5.13
N LYS A 268 -21.92 10.21 -6.05
CA LYS A 268 -22.40 8.83 -6.08
C LYS A 268 -21.20 7.97 -6.47
N ALA A 269 -20.32 7.76 -5.52
CA ALA A 269 -19.27 6.75 -5.52
C ALA A 269 -19.20 6.13 -4.12
N ASN A 270 -20.36 5.94 -3.48
CA ASN A 270 -20.46 5.21 -2.22
C ASN A 270 -20.86 3.77 -2.56
N ARG A 271 -19.87 2.91 -2.83
CA ARG A 271 -20.00 1.51 -2.41
C ARG A 271 -19.75 1.50 -0.91
N THR A 272 -20.75 1.06 -0.17
CA THR A 272 -20.71 0.85 1.28
C THR A 272 -19.48 0.05 1.69
N HIS A 273 -18.44 0.72 2.18
CA HIS A 273 -17.42 0.10 3.00
C HIS A 273 -17.74 0.54 4.42
N GLY A 274 -18.49 -0.30 5.14
CA GLY A 274 -18.68 -0.13 6.58
C GLY A 274 -17.33 -0.16 7.28
N ALA A 275 -17.31 0.25 8.56
CA ALA A 275 -16.17 0.01 9.43
C ALA A 275 -15.64 -1.42 9.22
N PRO A 276 -14.32 -1.65 9.21
CA PRO A 276 -13.76 -2.93 8.82
C PRO A 276 -14.16 -3.99 9.86
N GLU A 277 -15.29 -4.65 9.63
CA GLU A 277 -15.61 -5.90 10.29
C GLU A 277 -14.46 -6.85 9.94
N ARG A 278 -13.91 -7.49 10.97
CA ARG A 278 -12.96 -8.58 10.76
C ARG A 278 -13.61 -9.54 9.77
N ARG A 279 -12.91 -9.89 8.69
CA ARG A 279 -13.38 -10.87 7.71
C ARG A 279 -13.34 -12.26 8.33
N HIS A 280 -14.16 -12.51 9.34
CA HIS A 280 -14.12 -13.78 10.05
C HIS A 280 -14.67 -14.90 9.18
N GLN A 281 -15.52 -14.61 8.18
CA GLN A 281 -15.99 -15.58 7.20
C GLN A 281 -16.40 -14.90 5.88
N THR A 282 -15.88 -15.36 4.73
CA THR A 282 -16.43 -14.96 3.42
C THR A 282 -17.93 -15.27 3.33
N ILE A 283 -18.72 -14.22 3.09
CA ILE A 283 -20.12 -14.30 2.67
C ILE A 283 -20.12 -13.99 1.17
N MET A 284 -20.39 -15.00 0.35
CA MET A 284 -20.56 -14.79 -1.08
C MET A 284 -21.94 -14.17 -1.32
N THR A 285 -22.00 -12.98 -1.89
CA THR A 285 -23.28 -12.38 -2.32
C THR A 285 -23.64 -12.75 -3.75
N LYS A 286 -22.68 -13.27 -4.53
CA LYS A 286 -22.85 -13.68 -5.93
C LYS A 286 -22.20 -15.04 -6.18
N PRO A 287 -22.85 -15.91 -6.98
CA PRO A 287 -22.23 -17.17 -7.38
C PRO A 287 -21.03 -16.89 -8.31
N ARG A 288 -19.91 -17.54 -8.03
CA ARG A 288 -18.67 -17.50 -8.84
C ARG A 288 -18.33 -18.92 -9.30
N PRO A 289 -17.75 -19.10 -10.50
CA PRO A 289 -17.37 -20.43 -10.99
C PRO A 289 -16.27 -21.09 -10.14
N PHE A 290 -16.25 -22.43 -10.17
CA PHE A 290 -15.18 -23.26 -9.61
C PHE A 290 -13.84 -22.92 -10.27
N GLY A 291 -12.82 -22.67 -9.45
CA GLY A 291 -11.45 -22.43 -9.90
C GLY A 291 -10.70 -21.49 -8.96
N VAL A 292 -9.49 -21.09 -9.37
CA VAL A 292 -8.58 -20.25 -8.57
C VAL A 292 -8.08 -19.06 -9.38
N ASN A 293 -8.12 -17.86 -8.83
CA ASN A 293 -7.36 -16.72 -9.33
C ASN A 293 -6.03 -16.67 -8.57
N ILE A 294 -4.93 -16.88 -9.27
CA ILE A 294 -3.59 -16.74 -8.70
C ILE A 294 -3.21 -15.27 -8.78
N VAL A 295 -3.01 -14.63 -7.65
CA VAL A 295 -2.58 -13.23 -7.55
C VAL A 295 -1.13 -13.21 -7.13
N GLY A 296 -0.23 -12.69 -7.97
CA GLY A 296 1.19 -12.76 -7.68
C GLY A 296 2.09 -12.10 -8.70
N PHE A 297 3.39 -12.18 -8.47
CA PHE A 297 4.45 -11.67 -9.34
C PHE A 297 4.69 -12.56 -10.57
N ALA A 298 3.64 -12.82 -11.35
CA ALA A 298 3.62 -13.84 -12.40
C ALA A 298 4.75 -13.71 -13.44
N ARG A 299 5.11 -12.46 -13.78
CA ARG A 299 6.19 -12.13 -14.73
C ARG A 299 7.57 -11.97 -14.10
N GLY A 300 7.63 -11.89 -12.77
CA GLY A 300 8.86 -11.60 -12.04
C GLY A 300 9.83 -12.79 -12.02
N GLU A 301 11.12 -12.50 -12.23
CA GLU A 301 12.21 -13.48 -12.18
C GLU A 301 12.83 -13.54 -10.78
N LEU A 302 11.99 -13.88 -9.80
CA LEU A 302 12.33 -14.01 -8.39
C LEU A 302 11.61 -15.21 -7.77
N GLY A 303 12.02 -15.60 -6.55
CA GLY A 303 11.45 -16.77 -5.86
C GLY A 303 9.92 -16.73 -5.72
N ILE A 304 9.33 -15.58 -5.39
CA ILE A 304 7.88 -15.42 -5.21
C ILE A 304 7.13 -15.49 -6.56
N GLY A 305 7.76 -15.03 -7.65
CA GLY A 305 7.23 -15.23 -8.99
C GLY A 305 7.19 -16.72 -9.37
N GLU A 306 8.18 -17.49 -8.94
CA GLU A 306 8.20 -18.95 -9.12
C GLU A 306 7.08 -19.63 -8.34
N ASP A 307 6.72 -19.13 -7.16
CA ASP A 307 5.60 -19.67 -6.37
C ASP A 307 4.28 -19.59 -7.16
N SER A 308 4.04 -18.48 -7.86
CA SER A 308 2.89 -18.30 -8.75
C SER A 308 2.88 -19.32 -9.89
N ARG A 309 4.05 -19.56 -10.51
CA ARG A 309 4.21 -20.54 -11.60
C ARG A 309 4.01 -21.97 -11.12
N MET A 310 4.60 -22.34 -9.98
CA MET A 310 4.46 -23.69 -9.41
C MET A 310 3.02 -23.97 -8.98
N ALA A 311 2.32 -22.99 -8.41
CA ALA A 311 0.91 -23.11 -8.08
C ALA A 311 0.04 -23.33 -9.34
N ALA A 312 0.26 -22.53 -10.39
CA ALA A 312 -0.46 -22.65 -11.66
C ALA A 312 -0.27 -24.04 -12.29
N LEU A 313 0.97 -24.53 -12.33
CA LEU A 313 1.29 -25.84 -12.92
C LEU A 313 0.71 -27.00 -12.10
N ALA A 314 0.74 -26.91 -10.76
CA ALA A 314 0.11 -27.90 -9.88
C ALA A 314 -1.42 -27.93 -10.06
N LEU A 315 -2.08 -26.76 -10.14
CA LEU A 315 -3.52 -26.66 -10.40
C LEU A 315 -3.89 -27.21 -11.78
N ARG A 316 -3.09 -26.90 -12.81
CA ARG A 316 -3.25 -27.45 -14.15
C ARG A 316 -3.19 -28.97 -14.15
N GLN A 317 -2.17 -29.54 -13.48
CA GLN A 317 -2.01 -30.99 -13.36
C GLN A 317 -3.20 -31.63 -12.64
N ALA A 318 -3.76 -30.95 -11.65
CA ALA A 318 -4.93 -31.43 -10.91
C ALA A 318 -6.27 -31.24 -11.65
N GLY A 319 -6.28 -30.61 -12.82
CA GLY A 319 -7.51 -30.28 -13.56
C GLY A 319 -8.37 -29.22 -12.86
N VAL A 320 -7.75 -28.31 -12.09
CA VAL A 320 -8.44 -27.17 -11.48
C VAL A 320 -8.30 -25.95 -12.41
N PRO A 321 -9.42 -25.38 -12.91
CA PRO A 321 -9.38 -24.15 -13.70
C PRO A 321 -8.75 -23.01 -12.90
N PHE A 322 -7.92 -22.20 -13.55
CA PHE A 322 -7.32 -21.04 -12.92
C PHE A 322 -7.15 -19.88 -13.90
N SER A 323 -6.97 -18.68 -13.34
CA SER A 323 -6.52 -17.47 -14.02
C SER A 323 -5.43 -16.81 -13.21
N VAL A 324 -4.75 -15.82 -13.79
CA VAL A 324 -3.62 -15.14 -13.15
C VAL A 324 -3.84 -13.64 -13.17
N VAL A 325 -3.73 -12.99 -12.01
CA VAL A 325 -3.65 -11.54 -11.86
C VAL A 325 -2.20 -11.18 -11.58
N ASN A 326 -1.54 -10.50 -12.52
CA ASN A 326 -0.14 -10.15 -12.37
C ASN A 326 0.02 -8.84 -11.60
N ILE A 327 0.64 -8.90 -10.43
CA ILE A 327 1.09 -7.73 -9.67
C ILE A 327 2.49 -7.35 -10.14
N ALA A 328 2.75 -6.05 -10.32
CA ALA A 328 4.07 -5.58 -10.72
C ALA A 328 5.08 -5.70 -9.55
N CYS A 329 6.28 -6.19 -9.84
CA CYS A 329 7.34 -6.43 -8.84
C CYS A 329 8.13 -5.15 -8.45
N GLY A 330 7.78 -4.00 -9.02
CA GLY A 330 8.56 -2.76 -8.96
C GLY A 330 9.67 -2.65 -10.03
N GLN A 331 10.40 -1.54 -10.03
CA GLN A 331 11.38 -1.20 -11.07
C GLN A 331 12.72 -1.95 -10.93
N ASN A 332 13.04 -2.44 -9.73
CA ASN A 332 14.34 -3.05 -9.42
C ASN A 332 14.40 -4.55 -9.70
N THR A 333 13.36 -5.14 -10.31
CA THR A 333 13.29 -6.57 -10.61
C THR A 333 12.92 -6.79 -12.06
N ARG A 334 13.68 -7.67 -12.73
CA ARG A 334 13.39 -8.05 -14.12
C ARG A 334 12.07 -8.83 -14.18
N GLN A 335 11.22 -8.46 -15.14
CA GLN A 335 9.88 -9.02 -15.32
C GLN A 335 9.72 -9.60 -16.73
N ASN A 336 10.67 -10.43 -17.17
CA ASN A 336 10.67 -11.00 -18.53
C ASN A 336 10.15 -12.43 -18.61
N ASP A 337 9.79 -13.07 -17.49
CA ASP A 337 9.13 -14.37 -17.54
C ASP A 337 7.72 -14.22 -18.13
N ARG A 338 7.39 -15.03 -19.14
CA ARG A 338 6.10 -15.00 -19.86
C ARG A 338 5.32 -16.31 -19.71
N THR A 339 5.76 -17.21 -18.81
CA THR A 339 5.20 -18.56 -18.64
C THR A 339 3.69 -18.55 -18.39
N LEU A 340 3.18 -17.51 -17.71
CA LEU A 340 1.78 -17.39 -17.33
C LEU A 340 0.98 -16.38 -18.18
N ASP A 341 1.58 -15.79 -19.22
CA ASP A 341 0.94 -14.71 -19.99
C ASP A 341 -0.38 -15.15 -20.64
N ALA A 342 -0.46 -16.40 -21.08
CA ALA A 342 -1.68 -16.97 -21.67
C ALA A 342 -2.86 -17.12 -20.67
N PHE A 343 -2.61 -16.96 -19.37
CA PHE A 343 -3.60 -17.10 -18.30
C PHE A 343 -3.91 -15.78 -17.60
N LEU A 344 -3.34 -14.66 -18.06
CA LEU A 344 -3.57 -13.35 -17.46
C LEU A 344 -5.02 -12.92 -17.63
N ASN A 345 -5.65 -12.53 -16.52
CA ASN A 345 -7.00 -12.01 -16.49
C ASN A 345 -7.22 -11.19 -15.21
N ASP A 346 -7.28 -9.87 -15.35
CA ASP A 346 -7.44 -8.92 -14.25
C ASP A 346 -8.86 -8.95 -13.62
N GLU A 347 -9.85 -9.55 -14.28
CA GLU A 347 -11.21 -9.70 -13.73
C GLU A 347 -11.30 -10.76 -12.61
N ALA A 348 -10.29 -11.63 -12.52
CA ALA A 348 -10.22 -12.72 -11.54
C ALA A 348 -11.54 -13.53 -11.47
N PRO A 349 -11.98 -14.25 -12.51
CA PRO A 349 -13.34 -14.79 -12.60
C PRO A 349 -13.74 -15.77 -11.48
N TYR A 350 -12.81 -16.49 -10.86
CA TYR A 350 -13.11 -17.65 -10.03
C TYR A 350 -13.43 -17.36 -8.56
N ALA A 351 -14.07 -18.33 -7.89
CA ALA A 351 -14.53 -18.21 -6.50
C ALA A 351 -13.42 -18.11 -5.45
N VAL A 352 -12.20 -18.57 -5.76
CA VAL A 352 -11.08 -18.61 -4.80
C VAL A 352 -9.94 -17.75 -5.32
N ASN A 353 -9.34 -16.94 -4.46
CA ASN A 353 -8.07 -16.26 -4.71
C ASN A 353 -6.95 -16.97 -3.95
N LEU A 354 -5.80 -17.15 -4.61
CA LEU A 354 -4.56 -17.61 -4.02
C LEU A 354 -3.50 -16.52 -4.19
N PHE A 355 -3.13 -15.85 -3.10
CA PHE A 355 -2.13 -14.78 -3.09
C PHE A 355 -0.73 -15.39 -2.93
N CYS A 356 -0.06 -15.62 -4.06
CA CYS A 356 1.35 -15.99 -4.13
C CYS A 356 2.23 -14.74 -4.00
N LEU A 357 2.17 -14.11 -2.82
CA LEU A 357 2.79 -12.84 -2.45
C LEU A 357 3.27 -12.93 -1.00
N THR A 358 4.10 -11.99 -0.54
CA THR A 358 4.29 -11.83 0.92
C THR A 358 2.97 -11.35 1.57
N GLY A 359 2.84 -11.52 2.89
CA GLY A 359 1.70 -10.94 3.61
C GLY A 359 1.67 -9.41 3.50
N MET A 360 2.85 -8.76 3.49
CA MET A 360 2.96 -7.31 3.29
C MET A 360 2.55 -6.89 1.88
N ASP A 361 2.96 -7.62 0.84
CA ASP A 361 2.54 -7.37 -0.54
C ASP A 361 1.04 -7.60 -0.74
N THR A 362 0.48 -8.62 -0.07
CA THR A 362 -0.97 -8.87 -0.07
C THR A 362 -1.73 -7.69 0.54
N ALA A 363 -1.23 -7.15 1.67
CA ALA A 363 -1.78 -5.95 2.29
C ALA A 363 -1.61 -4.69 1.43
N ARG A 364 -0.48 -4.54 0.72
CA ARG A 364 -0.30 -3.47 -0.27
C ARG A 364 -1.33 -3.56 -1.38
N VAL A 365 -1.50 -4.73 -2.00
CA VAL A 365 -2.49 -4.96 -3.06
C VAL A 365 -3.89 -4.63 -2.56
N TRP A 366 -4.22 -5.00 -1.32
CA TRP A 366 -5.49 -4.64 -0.68
C TRP A 366 -5.65 -3.12 -0.50
N LEU A 367 -4.59 -2.42 -0.07
CA LEU A 367 -4.60 -0.97 0.12
C LEU A 367 -4.75 -0.21 -1.22
N GLU A 368 -4.07 -0.65 -2.27
CA GLU A 368 -4.08 -0.03 -3.60
C GLU A 368 -5.37 -0.34 -4.38
N SER A 369 -5.77 -1.61 -4.40
CA SER A 369 -6.91 -2.10 -5.19
C SER A 369 -8.24 -2.08 -4.44
N GLY A 370 -8.20 -1.83 -3.13
CA GLY A 370 -9.36 -1.88 -2.25
C GLY A 370 -9.89 -3.29 -2.08
N SER A 371 -11.13 -3.39 -1.63
CA SER A 371 -11.78 -4.67 -1.37
C SER A 371 -12.21 -5.41 -2.65
N GLY A 372 -12.24 -4.77 -3.82
CA GLY A 372 -12.86 -5.32 -5.03
C GLY A 372 -12.27 -6.65 -5.52
N LEU A 373 -10.95 -6.83 -5.43
CA LEU A 373 -10.29 -8.11 -5.75
C LEU A 373 -10.60 -9.19 -4.70
N PHE A 374 -10.91 -8.79 -3.47
CA PHE A 374 -11.05 -9.64 -2.30
C PHE A 374 -12.50 -10.03 -1.99
N GLU A 375 -13.46 -9.16 -2.31
CA GLU A 375 -14.90 -9.33 -2.06
C GLU A 375 -15.50 -10.48 -2.88
N ASP A 376 -16.57 -11.10 -2.34
CA ASP A 376 -17.30 -12.20 -2.98
C ASP A 376 -16.42 -13.39 -3.42
N ARG A 377 -15.31 -13.63 -2.71
CA ARG A 377 -14.34 -14.71 -2.98
C ARG A 377 -13.77 -15.25 -1.69
N TYR A 378 -13.28 -16.47 -1.72
CA TYR A 378 -12.47 -17.03 -0.63
C TYR A 378 -10.99 -16.74 -0.87
N ASN A 379 -10.32 -16.12 0.08
CA ASN A 379 -8.97 -15.57 -0.10
C ASN A 379 -7.96 -16.40 0.69
N ILE A 380 -6.94 -16.90 0.00
CA ILE A 380 -5.91 -17.75 0.58
C ILE A 380 -4.59 -17.00 0.51
N GLY A 381 -3.97 -16.73 1.66
CA GLY A 381 -2.61 -16.20 1.70
C GLY A 381 -1.59 -17.33 1.56
N TYR A 382 -0.76 -17.31 0.51
CA TYR A 382 0.37 -18.24 0.36
C TYR A 382 1.68 -17.50 0.62
N TRP A 383 1.87 -17.11 1.88
CA TRP A 383 2.90 -16.15 2.26
C TRP A 383 4.23 -16.86 2.57
N PRO A 384 5.33 -16.50 1.89
CA PRO A 384 6.66 -16.90 2.32
C PRO A 384 7.08 -16.09 3.56
N TRP A 385 7.73 -16.76 4.51
CA TRP A 385 8.28 -16.15 5.73
C TRP A 385 9.45 -16.97 6.25
N GLU A 386 10.40 -16.33 6.94
CA GLU A 386 11.64 -16.99 7.38
C GLU A 386 11.95 -16.89 8.87
N LEU A 387 11.21 -16.09 9.63
CA LEU A 387 11.41 -16.00 11.07
C LEU A 387 10.44 -16.92 11.84
N PRO A 388 10.78 -17.33 13.07
CA PRO A 388 10.00 -18.31 13.83
C PRO A 388 8.61 -17.81 14.25
N GLU A 389 8.33 -16.52 14.09
CA GLU A 389 7.06 -15.88 14.43
C GLU A 389 6.65 -14.89 13.35
N TRP A 390 5.35 -14.80 13.06
CA TRP A 390 4.77 -13.73 12.25
C TRP A 390 4.76 -12.40 13.03
N PRO A 391 5.20 -11.28 12.44
CA PRO A 391 5.34 -10.01 13.14
C PRO A 391 4.02 -9.48 13.67
N ALA A 392 4.04 -9.01 14.92
CA ALA A 392 2.85 -8.56 15.63
C ALA A 392 2.16 -7.38 14.92
N GLU A 393 2.95 -6.48 14.34
CA GLU A 393 2.50 -5.31 13.57
C GLU A 393 1.65 -5.71 12.36
N TRP A 394 1.91 -6.89 11.78
CA TRP A 394 1.21 -7.42 10.61
C TRP A 394 0.11 -8.41 10.95
N ARG A 395 -0.32 -8.50 12.22
CA ARG A 395 -1.44 -9.37 12.61
C ARG A 395 -2.72 -9.05 11.81
N ASP A 396 -2.96 -7.79 11.49
CA ASP A 396 -4.14 -7.38 10.71
C ASP A 396 -4.12 -7.86 9.27
N ALA A 397 -2.99 -8.36 8.75
CA ALA A 397 -2.95 -9.02 7.45
C ALA A 397 -3.82 -10.29 7.44
N TYR A 398 -4.01 -10.97 8.57
CA TYR A 398 -4.95 -12.08 8.65
C TYR A 398 -6.39 -11.64 8.33
N ASN A 399 -6.76 -10.40 8.64
CA ASN A 399 -8.12 -9.88 8.43
C ASN A 399 -8.48 -9.64 6.95
N ILE A 400 -7.54 -9.79 6.01
CA ILE A 400 -7.81 -9.62 4.57
C ILE A 400 -7.87 -10.96 3.80
N VAL A 401 -7.61 -12.08 4.47
CA VAL A 401 -7.68 -13.44 3.92
C VAL A 401 -8.54 -14.35 4.80
N ASP A 402 -8.98 -15.50 4.27
CA ASP A 402 -9.80 -16.48 4.98
C ASP A 402 -8.98 -17.66 5.53
N GLU A 403 -7.84 -17.98 4.92
CA GLU A 403 -6.88 -18.97 5.43
C GLU A 403 -5.46 -18.73 4.91
N ILE A 404 -4.47 -19.36 5.55
CA ILE A 404 -3.07 -19.37 5.12
C ILE A 404 -2.67 -20.76 4.63
N TRP A 405 -1.98 -20.79 3.50
CA TRP A 405 -1.25 -21.95 3.00
C TRP A 405 0.23 -21.76 3.32
N ALA A 406 0.78 -22.64 4.15
CA ALA A 406 2.18 -22.64 4.55
C ALA A 406 2.95 -23.67 3.72
N SER A 407 4.12 -23.29 3.18
CA SER A 407 4.91 -24.14 2.27
C SER A 407 5.74 -25.20 3.00
N SER A 408 5.89 -25.07 4.33
CA SER A 408 6.67 -25.97 5.19
C SER A 408 6.05 -26.03 6.59
N ASN A 409 6.45 -27.03 7.39
CA ASN A 409 6.08 -27.05 8.80
C ASN A 409 6.62 -25.83 9.54
N TYR A 410 7.85 -25.38 9.23
CA TYR A 410 8.43 -24.19 9.85
C TYR A 410 7.56 -22.95 9.63
N THR A 411 7.19 -22.65 8.38
CA THR A 411 6.32 -21.50 8.08
C THR A 411 4.94 -21.64 8.70
N LYS A 412 4.39 -22.86 8.76
CA LYS A 412 3.11 -23.14 9.44
C LYS A 412 3.20 -22.76 10.92
N GLU A 413 4.23 -23.20 11.62
CA GLU A 413 4.45 -22.87 13.04
C GLU A 413 4.65 -21.36 13.25
N SER A 414 5.31 -20.66 12.33
CA SER A 414 5.47 -19.20 12.39
C SER A 414 4.12 -18.46 12.40
N TYR A 415 3.13 -18.95 11.66
CA TYR A 415 1.79 -18.36 11.61
C TYR A 415 0.89 -18.81 12.77
N LEU A 416 0.93 -20.10 13.13
CA LEU A 416 0.02 -20.69 14.12
C LEU A 416 0.05 -19.99 15.49
N ARG A 417 1.20 -19.43 15.88
CA ARG A 417 1.37 -18.72 17.15
C ARG A 417 0.51 -17.46 17.26
N SER A 418 0.20 -16.80 16.14
CA SER A 418 -0.49 -15.51 16.13
C SER A 418 -1.77 -15.47 15.30
N SER A 419 -2.02 -16.49 14.48
CA SER A 419 -3.16 -16.52 13.56
C SER A 419 -4.49 -16.76 14.26
N ASP A 420 -5.51 -15.99 13.88
CA ASP A 420 -6.91 -16.18 14.25
C ASP A 420 -7.73 -16.86 13.13
N ILE A 421 -7.06 -17.24 12.03
CA ILE A 421 -7.65 -17.94 10.88
C ILE A 421 -6.97 -19.31 10.67
N PRO A 422 -7.56 -20.23 9.89
CA PRO A 422 -6.95 -21.53 9.62
C PRO A 422 -5.59 -21.40 8.90
N VAL A 423 -4.60 -22.18 9.37
CA VAL A 423 -3.29 -22.32 8.72
C VAL A 423 -3.11 -23.78 8.30
N HIS A 424 -2.91 -24.02 7.02
CA HIS A 424 -2.78 -25.36 6.43
C HIS A 424 -1.37 -25.57 5.88
N LEU A 425 -0.79 -26.75 6.15
CA LEU A 425 0.43 -27.18 5.44
C LEU A 425 0.03 -27.53 4.00
N MET A 426 0.47 -26.71 3.06
CA MET A 426 0.24 -26.85 1.63
C MET A 426 1.58 -26.66 0.94
N PRO A 427 2.39 -27.72 0.84
CA PRO A 427 3.75 -27.64 0.31
C PRO A 427 3.76 -27.24 -1.15
N MET A 428 4.90 -26.71 -1.61
CA MET A 428 5.03 -26.26 -2.98
C MET A 428 5.53 -27.35 -3.91
N ALA A 429 5.07 -27.30 -5.16
CA ALA A 429 5.65 -28.12 -6.21
C ALA A 429 7.07 -27.62 -6.55
N VAL A 430 7.95 -28.55 -6.88
CA VAL A 430 9.31 -28.26 -7.34
C VAL A 430 9.51 -28.96 -8.69
N HIS A 431 9.90 -28.18 -9.68
CA HIS A 431 10.10 -28.66 -11.04
C HIS A 431 11.25 -27.92 -11.70
N LEU A 432 12.11 -28.66 -12.39
CA LEU A 432 13.31 -28.12 -13.03
C LEU A 432 13.04 -27.44 -14.38
N GLY A 433 11.91 -27.77 -15.02
CA GLY A 433 11.61 -27.37 -16.40
C GLY A 433 12.49 -28.09 -17.41
N PRO A 434 12.21 -27.96 -18.72
CA PRO A 434 13.18 -28.29 -19.74
C PRO A 434 14.34 -27.29 -19.68
N PHE A 435 15.56 -27.80 -19.79
CA PHE A 435 16.77 -26.97 -19.91
C PHE A 435 17.74 -27.62 -20.90
N PRO A 436 18.48 -26.83 -21.69
CA PRO A 436 19.46 -27.38 -22.62
C PRO A 436 20.61 -28.02 -21.82
N GLN A 437 21.26 -29.02 -22.42
CA GLN A 437 22.49 -29.54 -21.83
C GLN A 437 23.54 -28.44 -21.85
N HIS A 438 24.01 -28.09 -20.66
CA HIS A 438 25.08 -27.12 -20.48
C HIS A 438 26.41 -27.80 -20.19
N VAL A 439 27.48 -27.11 -20.54
CA VAL A 439 28.82 -27.45 -20.09
C VAL A 439 29.38 -26.34 -19.20
N ARG A 440 30.36 -26.68 -18.36
CA ARG A 440 31.00 -25.73 -17.44
C ARG A 440 31.54 -24.48 -18.13
N HIS A 441 31.98 -24.61 -19.39
CA HIS A 441 32.49 -23.50 -20.18
C HIS A 441 31.45 -22.39 -20.42
N ASP A 442 30.17 -22.74 -20.54
CA ASP A 442 29.07 -21.78 -20.77
C ASP A 442 28.97 -20.75 -19.65
N PHE A 443 29.47 -21.08 -18.46
CA PHE A 443 29.47 -20.23 -17.26
C PHE A 443 30.88 -19.77 -16.84
N GLY A 444 31.90 -20.00 -17.66
CA GLY A 444 33.29 -19.67 -17.33
C GLY A 444 33.90 -20.53 -16.21
N LEU A 445 33.37 -21.74 -15.99
CA LEU A 445 33.78 -22.62 -14.89
C LEU A 445 34.87 -23.64 -15.34
N PRO A 446 35.79 -24.05 -14.44
CA PRO A 446 36.86 -24.97 -14.78
C PRO A 446 36.35 -26.40 -15.02
N LYS A 447 36.93 -27.07 -16.02
CA LYS A 447 36.48 -28.39 -16.51
C LYS A 447 36.61 -29.53 -15.49
N THR A 448 37.58 -29.45 -14.60
CA THR A 448 38.10 -30.60 -13.84
C THR A 448 38.00 -30.48 -12.33
N ASP A 449 37.78 -29.27 -11.82
CA ASP A 449 37.80 -28.99 -10.39
C ASP A 449 36.46 -29.42 -9.78
N PHE A 450 36.42 -29.79 -8.50
CA PHE A 450 35.15 -30.04 -7.82
C PHE A 450 34.45 -28.71 -7.51
N LEU A 451 33.21 -28.53 -7.96
CA LEU A 451 32.47 -27.26 -7.87
C LEU A 451 31.38 -27.33 -6.80
N PHE A 452 31.55 -26.55 -5.73
CA PHE A 452 30.46 -26.20 -4.82
C PHE A 452 29.71 -25.00 -5.39
N LEU A 453 28.38 -25.04 -5.39
CA LEU A 453 27.52 -23.93 -5.78
C LEU A 453 26.74 -23.42 -4.58
N TYR A 454 26.70 -22.10 -4.41
CA TYR A 454 25.70 -21.43 -3.60
C TYR A 454 25.01 -20.33 -4.41
N ALA A 455 23.69 -20.41 -4.55
CA ALA A 455 22.87 -19.45 -5.27
C ALA A 455 21.98 -18.65 -4.31
N PHE A 456 22.06 -17.33 -4.38
CA PHE A 456 21.26 -16.42 -3.56
C PHE A 456 20.96 -15.10 -4.29
N ASP A 457 20.18 -14.23 -3.66
CA ASP A 457 19.77 -12.93 -4.21
C ASP A 457 20.11 -11.84 -3.17
N PHE A 458 20.74 -10.74 -3.59
CA PHE A 458 21.06 -9.63 -2.69
C PHE A 458 19.82 -8.90 -2.18
N ASN A 459 18.70 -8.97 -2.91
CA ASN A 459 17.40 -8.46 -2.43
C ASN A 459 16.76 -9.36 -1.36
N SER A 460 17.33 -10.54 -1.04
CA SER A 460 16.77 -11.51 -0.09
C SER A 460 17.47 -11.54 1.29
N TYR A 461 18.02 -10.40 1.71
CA TYR A 461 18.76 -10.18 2.97
C TYR A 461 20.02 -11.04 3.12
N LEU A 462 21.19 -10.43 2.89
CA LEU A 462 22.48 -11.14 2.91
C LEU A 462 22.79 -11.78 4.27
N ALA A 463 22.39 -11.15 5.37
CA ALA A 463 22.53 -11.70 6.72
C ALA A 463 21.76 -13.01 6.89
N ARG A 464 20.57 -13.14 6.28
CA ARG A 464 19.79 -14.37 6.28
C ARG A 464 20.42 -15.47 5.44
N LYS A 465 20.91 -15.14 4.25
CA LYS A 465 21.54 -16.11 3.34
C LYS A 465 22.95 -16.49 3.79
N ASN A 466 23.64 -15.61 4.50
CA ASN A 466 24.97 -15.81 5.10
C ASN A 466 26.02 -16.45 4.15
N PRO A 467 26.26 -15.89 2.94
CA PRO A 467 27.30 -16.40 2.05
C PRO A 467 28.72 -16.25 2.62
N TRP A 468 28.91 -15.44 3.67
CA TRP A 468 30.15 -15.37 4.44
C TRP A 468 30.52 -16.73 5.05
N ALA A 469 29.54 -17.47 5.56
CA ALA A 469 29.76 -18.80 6.09
C ALA A 469 30.26 -19.77 5.02
N ALA A 470 29.75 -19.68 3.78
CA ALA A 470 30.25 -20.48 2.66
C ALA A 470 31.72 -20.19 2.37
N ILE A 471 32.12 -18.91 2.33
CA ILE A 471 33.52 -18.51 2.10
C ILE A 471 34.44 -19.02 3.22
N ARG A 472 34.05 -18.81 4.49
CA ARG A 472 34.85 -19.23 5.65
C ARG A 472 35.02 -20.75 5.70
N ALA A 473 33.93 -21.49 5.55
CA ALA A 473 33.97 -22.94 5.59
C ALA A 473 34.74 -23.53 4.40
N PHE A 474 34.62 -22.96 3.20
CA PHE A 474 35.39 -23.39 2.05
C PHE A 474 36.90 -23.24 2.27
N ARG A 475 37.34 -22.06 2.74
CA ARG A 475 38.76 -21.81 3.07
C ARG A 475 39.26 -22.75 4.15
N LYS A 476 38.42 -23.06 5.14
CA LYS A 476 38.76 -23.98 6.22
C LYS A 476 38.84 -25.43 5.78
N ALA A 477 37.92 -25.87 4.93
CA ALA A 477 37.91 -27.20 4.33
C ALA A 477 39.14 -27.42 3.42
N PHE A 478 39.58 -26.37 2.71
CA PHE A 478 40.62 -26.47 1.69
C PHE A 478 41.72 -25.43 1.87
N PRO A 479 42.55 -25.55 2.93
CA PRO A 479 43.47 -24.50 3.36
C PRO A 479 44.73 -24.35 2.49
N LYS A 480 45.08 -25.32 1.63
CA LYS A 480 46.35 -25.27 0.87
C LYS A 480 46.32 -24.28 -0.29
N GLY A 481 45.16 -23.78 -0.68
CA GLY A 481 44.99 -22.88 -1.82
C GLY A 481 45.20 -23.54 -3.20
N THR A 482 45.60 -24.82 -3.22
CA THR A 482 46.00 -25.58 -4.42
C THR A 482 45.13 -26.81 -4.67
N GLU A 483 44.22 -27.12 -3.75
CA GLU A 483 43.21 -28.15 -3.95
C GLU A 483 42.37 -27.84 -5.19
N ARG A 484 42.07 -28.87 -6.01
CA ARG A 484 41.26 -28.73 -7.23
C ARG A 484 39.77 -28.67 -6.90
N VAL A 485 39.40 -27.62 -6.17
CA VAL A 485 38.07 -27.35 -5.68
C VAL A 485 37.78 -25.87 -5.88
N ARG A 486 36.51 -25.53 -6.13
CA ARG A 486 36.05 -24.15 -6.31
C ARG A 486 34.74 -23.93 -5.59
N LEU A 487 34.52 -22.70 -5.15
CA LEU A 487 33.25 -22.23 -4.64
C LEU A 487 32.65 -21.24 -5.64
N VAL A 488 31.55 -21.62 -6.28
CA VAL A 488 30.79 -20.77 -7.18
C VAL A 488 29.69 -20.08 -6.37
N LEU A 489 29.78 -18.75 -6.26
CA LEU A 489 28.77 -17.93 -5.61
C LEU A 489 27.96 -17.23 -6.70
N LYS A 490 26.77 -17.75 -6.96
CA LYS A 490 25.83 -17.16 -7.91
C LYS A 490 24.94 -16.15 -7.18
N THR A 491 24.90 -14.93 -7.67
CA THR A 491 24.06 -13.85 -7.13
C THR A 491 23.39 -13.02 -8.22
N MET A 492 22.43 -12.17 -7.86
CA MET A 492 21.75 -11.20 -8.73
C MET A 492 21.29 -9.99 -7.90
N ASN A 493 20.76 -8.97 -8.60
CA ASN A 493 20.19 -7.75 -8.00
C ASN A 493 21.16 -6.99 -7.08
N THR A 494 22.46 -7.07 -7.35
CA THR A 494 23.48 -6.32 -6.61
C THR A 494 23.52 -4.88 -7.09
N GLN A 495 23.66 -3.93 -6.16
CA GLN A 495 24.06 -2.57 -6.51
C GLN A 495 25.58 -2.46 -6.42
N LEU A 496 26.28 -2.28 -7.56
CA LEU A 496 27.74 -2.34 -7.61
C LEU A 496 28.44 -1.28 -6.74
N GLN A 497 27.77 -0.17 -6.48
CA GLN A 497 28.25 0.92 -5.61
C GLN A 497 27.90 0.71 -4.13
N SER A 498 27.14 -0.34 -3.79
CA SER A 498 26.81 -0.65 -2.40
C SER A 498 28.09 -1.04 -1.63
N PRO A 499 28.36 -0.42 -0.47
CA PRO A 499 29.46 -0.83 0.39
C PRO A 499 29.40 -2.32 0.75
N LEU A 500 28.19 -2.85 0.97
CA LEU A 500 27.97 -4.27 1.27
C LEU A 500 28.46 -5.19 0.13
N TRP A 501 28.15 -4.83 -1.12
CA TRP A 501 28.64 -5.57 -2.29
C TRP A 501 30.16 -5.47 -2.41
N GLN A 502 30.73 -4.29 -2.26
CA GLN A 502 32.17 -4.07 -2.39
C GLN A 502 32.95 -4.86 -1.33
N THR A 503 32.51 -4.83 -0.08
CA THR A 503 33.10 -5.64 0.99
C THR A 503 32.98 -7.14 0.67
N PHE A 504 31.82 -7.60 0.22
CA PHE A 504 31.62 -9.01 -0.14
C PHE A 504 32.50 -9.47 -1.31
N ALA A 505 32.58 -8.67 -2.37
CA ALA A 505 33.40 -8.97 -3.53
C ALA A 505 34.89 -8.94 -3.20
N HIS A 506 35.32 -7.97 -2.39
CA HIS A 506 36.69 -7.88 -1.89
C HIS A 506 37.06 -9.10 -1.06
N GLU A 507 36.20 -9.49 -0.12
CA GLU A 507 36.43 -10.67 0.72
C GLU A 507 36.52 -11.96 -0.09
N ALA A 508 35.65 -12.15 -1.08
CA ALA A 508 35.73 -13.30 -1.98
C ALA A 508 37.05 -13.32 -2.78
N SER A 509 37.56 -12.15 -3.19
CA SER A 509 38.77 -12.02 -4.03
C SER A 509 40.07 -12.49 -3.36
N HIS A 510 40.10 -12.62 -2.02
CA HIS A 510 41.25 -13.16 -1.30
C HIS A 510 41.53 -14.65 -1.58
N ASP A 511 40.62 -15.36 -2.27
CA ASP A 511 40.86 -16.74 -2.72
C ASP A 511 40.39 -16.91 -4.18
N ASN A 512 41.34 -17.07 -5.11
CA ASN A 512 41.07 -17.21 -6.55
C ASN A 512 40.24 -18.45 -6.93
N ARG A 513 39.97 -19.35 -5.97
CA ARG A 513 39.07 -20.50 -6.16
C ARG A 513 37.61 -20.14 -5.93
N ILE A 514 37.32 -18.97 -5.38
CA ILE A 514 35.96 -18.45 -5.19
C ILE A 514 35.58 -17.66 -6.44
N LEU A 515 34.57 -18.16 -7.15
CA LEU A 515 34.10 -17.61 -8.43
C LEU A 515 32.77 -16.89 -8.20
N LEU A 516 32.76 -15.56 -8.39
CA LEU A 516 31.54 -14.76 -8.29
C LEU A 516 30.83 -14.69 -9.64
N LEU A 517 29.61 -15.24 -9.72
CA LEU A 517 28.72 -15.10 -10.87
C LEU A 517 27.58 -14.17 -10.50
N ASN A 518 27.73 -12.89 -10.82
CA ASN A 518 26.72 -11.87 -10.55
C ASN A 518 25.93 -11.55 -11.82
N ALA A 519 24.81 -12.24 -12.01
CA ALA A 519 23.94 -12.05 -13.17
C ALA A 519 22.50 -12.51 -12.90
N THR A 520 21.55 -11.80 -13.50
CA THR A 520 20.16 -12.26 -13.64
C THR A 520 20.08 -13.20 -14.85
N LEU A 521 20.05 -14.50 -14.57
CA LEU A 521 19.96 -15.56 -15.57
C LEU A 521 18.51 -15.97 -15.77
N GLU A 522 18.16 -16.38 -16.98
CA GLU A 522 16.89 -17.06 -17.23
C GLU A 522 16.84 -18.39 -16.45
N ARG A 523 15.62 -18.87 -16.17
CA ARG A 523 15.39 -20.08 -15.38
C ARG A 523 16.15 -21.30 -15.88
N GLN A 524 16.11 -21.57 -17.20
CA GLN A 524 16.82 -22.68 -17.82
C GLN A 524 18.34 -22.62 -17.61
N HIS A 525 18.93 -21.42 -17.63
CA HIS A 525 20.36 -21.21 -17.40
C HIS A 525 20.72 -21.39 -15.92
N VAL A 526 19.84 -21.01 -14.99
CA VAL A 526 20.04 -21.31 -13.56
C VAL A 526 20.05 -22.83 -13.33
N THR A 527 19.07 -23.56 -13.88
CA THR A 527 19.04 -25.03 -13.79
C THR A 527 20.28 -25.65 -14.44
N GLY A 528 20.71 -25.11 -15.59
CA GLY A 528 21.95 -25.46 -16.26
C GLY A 528 23.18 -25.32 -15.38
N LEU A 529 23.34 -24.18 -14.71
CA LEU A 529 24.44 -23.93 -13.77
C LEU A 529 24.45 -24.97 -12.63
N PHE A 530 23.28 -25.25 -12.03
CA PHE A 530 23.18 -26.29 -11.01
C PHE A 530 23.59 -27.66 -11.55
N SER A 531 23.20 -27.99 -12.78
CA SER A 531 23.47 -29.28 -13.41
C SER A 531 24.97 -29.54 -13.65
N VAL A 532 25.77 -28.50 -13.89
CA VAL A 532 27.21 -28.61 -14.18
C VAL A 532 28.12 -28.47 -12.94
N CYS A 533 27.55 -28.08 -11.80
CA CYS A 533 28.21 -28.09 -10.50
C CYS A 533 28.09 -29.47 -9.81
N ASP A 534 28.97 -29.73 -8.84
CA ASP A 534 29.11 -31.06 -8.23
C ASP A 534 28.40 -31.19 -6.88
N ALA A 535 28.28 -30.09 -6.12
CA ALA A 535 27.56 -30.04 -4.86
C ALA A 535 26.87 -28.70 -4.67
N TYR A 536 25.76 -28.68 -3.93
CA TYR A 536 25.07 -27.46 -3.55
C TYR A 536 25.23 -27.20 -2.05
N ILE A 537 25.60 -25.98 -1.68
CA ILE A 537 25.74 -25.57 -0.29
C ILE A 537 24.82 -24.38 0.02
N SER A 538 24.18 -24.39 1.18
CA SER A 538 23.33 -23.29 1.64
C SER A 538 23.46 -23.11 3.15
N PRO A 539 24.45 -22.31 3.61
CA PRO A 539 24.64 -22.01 5.03
C PRO A 539 23.72 -20.85 5.47
N HIS A 540 22.45 -20.89 5.06
CA HIS A 540 21.48 -19.87 5.42
C HIS A 540 21.19 -19.92 6.93
N ARG A 541 20.74 -18.80 7.48
CA ARG A 541 20.25 -18.74 8.86
C ARG A 541 18.80 -19.12 9.01
N ALA A 542 18.00 -18.83 7.98
CA ALA A 542 16.65 -19.32 7.86
C ALA A 542 16.16 -19.31 6.41
N GLU A 543 15.26 -20.24 6.07
CA GLU A 543 14.55 -20.38 4.80
C GLU A 543 13.10 -20.83 5.04
N GLY A 544 12.17 -20.26 4.27
CA GLY A 544 10.76 -20.61 4.40
C GLY A 544 10.47 -22.01 3.87
N PHE A 545 11.02 -22.35 2.70
CA PHE A 545 10.89 -23.67 2.08
C PHE A 545 12.23 -24.27 1.65
N GLY A 546 13.14 -23.48 1.08
CA GLY A 546 14.43 -23.99 0.59
C GLY A 546 14.38 -24.54 -0.84
N ARG A 547 13.68 -23.84 -1.76
CA ARG A 547 13.48 -24.27 -3.16
C ARG A 547 14.77 -24.68 -3.88
N THR A 548 15.84 -23.89 -3.77
CA THR A 548 17.12 -24.19 -4.43
C THR A 548 17.76 -25.48 -3.92
N LEU A 549 17.53 -25.83 -2.65
CA LEU A 549 17.97 -27.11 -2.09
C LEU A 549 17.18 -28.26 -2.73
N ALA A 550 15.85 -28.13 -2.83
CA ALA A 550 15.01 -29.14 -3.46
C ALA A 550 15.32 -29.34 -4.95
N GLU A 551 15.64 -28.26 -5.67
CA GLU A 551 16.10 -28.32 -7.07
C GLU A 551 17.45 -29.03 -7.23
N ALA A 552 18.40 -28.74 -6.35
CA ALA A 552 19.69 -29.43 -6.32
C ALA A 552 19.51 -30.94 -6.06
N MET A 553 18.60 -31.32 -5.15
CA MET A 553 18.24 -32.73 -4.92
C MET A 553 17.61 -33.39 -6.15
N LEU A 554 16.72 -32.70 -6.87
CA LEU A 554 16.14 -33.20 -8.14
C LEU A 554 17.19 -33.35 -9.25
N LEU A 555 18.28 -32.59 -9.20
CA LEU A 555 19.43 -32.74 -10.08
C LEU A 555 20.43 -33.82 -9.61
N GLY A 556 20.11 -34.54 -8.53
CA GLY A 556 20.97 -35.57 -7.96
C GLY A 556 22.26 -35.03 -7.34
N LYS A 557 22.27 -33.76 -6.92
CA LYS A 557 23.43 -33.11 -6.30
C LYS A 557 23.43 -33.34 -4.79
N PRO A 558 24.58 -33.65 -4.15
CA PRO A 558 24.68 -33.61 -2.70
C PRO A 558 24.40 -32.18 -2.21
N VAL A 559 23.56 -32.09 -1.19
CA VAL A 559 23.14 -30.82 -0.58
C VAL A 559 23.65 -30.73 0.84
N ILE A 560 24.44 -29.69 1.11
CA ILE A 560 24.94 -29.33 2.45
C ILE A 560 24.24 -28.06 2.90
N ALA A 561 23.52 -28.07 4.01
CA ALA A 561 22.84 -26.86 4.49
C ALA A 561 22.61 -26.87 5.99
N THR A 562 22.40 -25.68 6.55
CA THR A 562 22.03 -25.50 7.95
C THR A 562 20.81 -26.34 8.29
N ASN A 563 20.86 -27.07 9.39
CA ASN A 563 19.82 -28.00 9.84
C ASN A 563 18.64 -27.28 10.52
N TYR A 564 18.17 -26.17 9.96
CA TYR A 564 17.19 -25.30 10.60
C TYR A 564 16.15 -24.82 9.58
N SER A 565 14.92 -24.56 10.02
CA SER A 565 13.82 -24.00 9.23
C SER A 565 13.23 -24.92 8.13
N GLY A 566 12.65 -24.35 7.07
CA GLY A 566 11.75 -25.06 6.15
C GLY A 566 12.37 -26.21 5.37
N ASN A 567 13.68 -26.18 5.11
CA ASN A 567 14.38 -27.27 4.43
C ASN A 567 14.41 -28.57 5.25
N THR A 568 14.25 -28.51 6.58
CA THR A 568 14.27 -29.70 7.45
C THR A 568 13.11 -30.67 7.18
N ASP A 569 12.06 -30.21 6.48
CA ASP A 569 10.96 -31.07 5.99
C ASP A 569 11.45 -32.16 5.00
N PHE A 570 12.58 -31.93 4.33
CA PHE A 570 13.12 -32.85 3.33
C PHE A 570 14.64 -33.08 3.38
N LEU A 571 15.41 -32.21 4.05
CA LEU A 571 16.85 -32.37 4.26
C LEU A 571 17.12 -32.97 5.65
N ASN A 572 17.72 -34.15 5.68
CA ASN A 572 18.20 -34.82 6.88
C ASN A 572 19.40 -35.74 6.52
N GLU A 573 19.94 -36.46 7.49
CA GLU A 573 21.09 -37.36 7.28
C GLU A 573 20.89 -38.43 6.20
N SER A 574 19.65 -38.82 5.90
CA SER A 574 19.35 -39.82 4.86
C SER A 574 19.25 -39.22 3.45
N THR A 575 19.02 -37.90 3.34
CA THR A 575 18.78 -37.19 2.08
C THR A 575 19.80 -36.09 1.78
N GLY A 576 20.76 -35.83 2.67
CA GLY A 576 21.79 -34.83 2.46
C GLY A 576 22.75 -34.72 3.63
N TYR A 577 23.27 -33.51 3.84
CA TYR A 577 24.33 -33.22 4.81
C TYR A 577 23.90 -32.03 5.68
N PRO A 578 23.07 -32.27 6.71
CA PRO A 578 22.67 -31.23 7.65
C PRO A 578 23.88 -30.72 8.44
N VAL A 579 23.92 -29.41 8.66
CA VAL A 579 24.98 -28.70 9.39
C VAL A 579 24.43 -28.20 10.71
N ASP A 580 25.17 -28.44 11.79
CA ASP A 580 24.81 -27.96 13.13
C ASP A 580 24.90 -26.44 13.21
N TYR A 581 24.29 -25.87 14.24
CA TYR A 581 24.14 -24.43 14.37
C TYR A 581 23.94 -24.01 15.82
N ASP A 582 24.18 -22.74 16.07
CA ASP A 582 23.79 -22.05 17.30
C ASP A 582 22.60 -21.12 17.03
N ILE A 583 21.65 -21.06 17.95
CA ILE A 583 20.57 -20.07 17.87
C ILE A 583 21.12 -18.69 18.23
N THR A 584 20.94 -17.73 17.33
CA THR A 584 21.39 -16.35 17.50
C THR A 584 20.24 -15.35 17.30
N PRO A 585 20.25 -14.23 18.03
CA PRO A 585 19.26 -13.18 17.82
C PRO A 585 19.47 -12.46 16.48
N VAL A 586 18.38 -12.09 15.82
CA VAL A 586 18.42 -11.26 14.61
C VAL A 586 18.77 -9.83 15.01
N GLN A 587 19.85 -9.28 14.45
CA GLN A 587 20.29 -7.93 14.79
C GLN A 587 19.46 -6.86 14.03
N PRO A 588 19.39 -5.62 14.57
CA PRO A 588 18.74 -4.51 13.88
C PRO A 588 19.25 -4.35 12.44
N GLY A 589 18.33 -4.31 11.48
CA GLY A 589 18.64 -4.15 10.05
C GLY A 589 19.03 -5.42 9.30
N GLU A 590 19.18 -6.58 9.96
CA GLU A 590 19.53 -7.84 9.29
C GLU A 590 18.35 -8.48 8.55
N TYR A 591 17.13 -8.30 9.07
CA TYR A 591 15.90 -8.81 8.47
C TYR A 591 14.68 -7.98 8.94
N PRO A 592 13.64 -7.77 8.10
CA PRO A 592 12.46 -7.00 8.48
C PRO A 592 11.73 -7.60 9.67
N TYR A 593 11.37 -6.75 10.63
CA TYR A 593 10.64 -7.16 11.83
C TYR A 593 11.35 -8.25 12.64
N GLY A 594 12.68 -8.32 12.57
CA GLY A 594 13.48 -9.30 13.32
C GLY A 594 13.70 -8.98 14.80
N ALA A 595 13.26 -7.82 15.29
CA ALA A 595 13.48 -7.41 16.67
C ALA A 595 12.86 -8.43 17.65
N GLY A 596 13.68 -8.95 18.58
CA GLY A 596 13.26 -9.98 19.53
C GLY A 596 13.13 -11.40 18.96
N MET A 597 13.40 -11.59 17.66
CA MET A 597 13.39 -12.89 17.00
C MET A 597 14.79 -13.50 16.92
N HIS A 598 14.86 -14.77 16.54
CA HIS A 598 16.08 -15.55 16.45
C HIS A 598 16.09 -16.45 15.20
N TRP A 599 17.27 -16.92 14.84
CA TRP A 599 17.52 -17.85 13.73
C TRP A 599 18.78 -18.68 14.02
N ALA A 600 19.16 -19.57 13.10
CA ALA A 600 20.33 -20.44 13.27
C ALA A 600 21.59 -19.87 12.61
N ASP A 601 22.67 -19.62 13.34
CA ASP A 601 23.98 -19.36 12.72
C ASP A 601 24.72 -20.70 12.54
N PRO A 602 25.05 -21.11 11.31
CA PRO A 602 25.65 -22.43 11.06
C PRO A 602 27.07 -22.54 11.63
N ASP A 603 27.38 -23.72 12.17
CA ASP A 603 28.73 -24.10 12.59
C ASP A 603 29.64 -24.19 11.36
N ILE A 604 30.64 -23.31 11.31
CA ILE A 604 31.61 -23.21 10.22
C ILE A 604 32.55 -24.42 10.17
N GLU A 605 32.89 -25.00 11.31
CA GLU A 605 33.72 -26.21 11.41
C GLU A 605 32.97 -27.40 10.83
N HIS A 606 31.73 -27.59 11.27
CA HIS A 606 30.90 -28.68 10.79
C HIS A 606 30.58 -28.51 9.30
N LEU A 607 30.29 -27.29 8.84
CA LEU A 607 30.13 -27.00 7.41
C LEU A 607 31.38 -27.39 6.60
N ALA A 608 32.57 -27.00 7.06
CA ALA A 608 33.83 -27.36 6.41
C ALA A 608 34.07 -28.87 6.40
N TRP A 609 33.75 -29.55 7.50
CA TRP A 609 33.82 -31.00 7.60
C TRP A 609 32.88 -31.70 6.61
N ARG A 610 31.63 -31.24 6.46
CA ARG A 610 30.69 -31.75 5.45
C ARG A 610 31.17 -31.54 4.03
N MET A 611 31.81 -30.40 3.75
CA MET A 611 32.42 -30.16 2.43
C MET A 611 33.53 -31.18 2.13
N LEU A 612 34.38 -31.48 3.12
CA LEU A 612 35.40 -32.53 2.99
C LEU A 612 34.79 -33.93 2.83
N GLU A 613 33.73 -34.24 3.59
CA GLU A 613 33.01 -35.51 3.50
C GLU A 613 32.47 -35.75 2.08
N VAL A 614 31.81 -34.74 1.50
CA VAL A 614 31.23 -34.83 0.15
C VAL A 614 32.31 -35.04 -0.93
N VAL A 615 33.48 -34.41 -0.82
CA VAL A 615 34.56 -34.61 -1.79
C VAL A 615 35.17 -36.02 -1.68
N ASN A 616 35.31 -36.53 -0.45
CA ASN A 616 36.08 -37.75 -0.19
C ASN A 616 35.24 -39.04 -0.22
N ASN A 617 33.91 -38.99 -0.06
CA ASN A 617 33.08 -40.17 0.09
C ASN A 617 32.03 -40.36 -1.02
N ARG A 618 32.50 -40.66 -2.24
CA ARG A 618 31.64 -40.79 -3.43
C ARG A 618 30.51 -41.82 -3.30
N LYS A 619 30.75 -42.93 -2.60
CA LYS A 619 29.74 -44.00 -2.45
C LYS A 619 28.57 -43.52 -1.59
N GLU A 620 28.88 -42.88 -0.47
CA GLU A 620 27.84 -42.34 0.42
C GLU A 620 27.08 -41.19 -0.25
N VAL A 621 27.80 -40.32 -0.96
CA VAL A 621 27.17 -39.26 -1.78
C VAL A 621 26.14 -39.85 -2.74
N ALA A 622 26.50 -40.88 -3.50
CA ALA A 622 25.59 -41.50 -4.47
C ALA A 622 24.33 -42.10 -3.81
N ASN A 623 24.47 -42.71 -2.62
CA ASN A 623 23.33 -43.23 -1.87
C ASN A 623 22.41 -42.11 -1.39
N ARG A 624 22.96 -41.07 -0.74
CA ARG A 624 22.16 -39.96 -0.21
C ARG A 624 21.47 -39.17 -1.31
N THR A 625 22.13 -38.91 -2.43
CA THR A 625 21.51 -38.18 -3.55
C THR A 625 20.39 -38.98 -4.22
N ALA A 626 20.52 -40.30 -4.32
CA ALA A 626 19.44 -41.16 -4.80
C ALA A 626 18.21 -41.10 -3.88
N HIS A 627 18.41 -41.13 -2.57
CA HIS A 627 17.32 -40.95 -1.59
C HIS A 627 16.69 -39.55 -1.67
N ALA A 628 17.51 -38.50 -1.76
CA ALA A 628 17.06 -37.13 -1.88
C ALA A 628 16.20 -36.92 -3.14
N PHE A 629 16.69 -37.38 -4.29
CA PHE A 629 15.99 -37.35 -5.56
C PHE A 629 14.62 -38.04 -5.44
N LYS A 630 14.59 -39.26 -4.89
CA LYS A 630 13.35 -40.02 -4.70
C LYS A 630 12.37 -39.30 -3.77
N ALA A 631 12.86 -38.70 -2.67
CA ALA A 631 12.01 -37.97 -1.73
C ALA A 631 11.33 -36.76 -2.38
N ILE A 632 12.10 -35.89 -3.05
CA ILE A 632 11.54 -34.68 -3.68
C ILE A 632 10.67 -35.01 -4.89
N SER A 633 11.11 -35.93 -5.77
CA SER A 633 10.36 -36.30 -6.98
C SER A 633 9.02 -36.98 -6.68
N THR A 634 8.83 -37.54 -5.48
CA THR A 634 7.56 -38.14 -5.06
C THR A 634 6.67 -37.18 -4.28
N ARG A 635 7.24 -36.39 -3.35
CA ARG A 635 6.47 -35.54 -2.43
C ARG A 635 6.13 -34.17 -3.03
N ASN A 636 7.01 -33.59 -3.84
CA ASN A 636 6.89 -32.22 -4.33
C ASN A 636 6.64 -32.15 -5.85
N ASN A 637 6.18 -33.23 -6.49
CA ASN A 637 5.78 -33.18 -7.89
C ASN A 637 4.38 -32.56 -8.06
N PHE A 638 4.04 -32.15 -9.29
CA PHE A 638 2.75 -31.53 -9.59
C PHE A 638 1.54 -32.42 -9.29
N GLN A 639 1.66 -33.74 -9.43
CA GLN A 639 0.55 -34.68 -9.18
C GLN A 639 0.18 -34.69 -7.69
N THR A 640 1.17 -34.89 -6.81
CA THR A 640 0.98 -34.95 -5.37
C THR A 640 0.51 -33.60 -4.82
N ILE A 641 1.20 -32.51 -5.18
CA ILE A 641 0.85 -31.17 -4.70
C ILE A 641 -0.50 -30.70 -5.25
N GLY A 642 -0.73 -30.90 -6.55
CA GLY A 642 -1.98 -30.54 -7.20
C GLY A 642 -3.19 -31.27 -6.62
N ALA A 643 -3.05 -32.56 -6.28
CA ALA A 643 -4.10 -33.33 -5.63
C ALA A 643 -4.50 -32.71 -4.27
N GLY A 644 -3.51 -32.35 -3.43
CA GLY A 644 -3.75 -31.67 -2.16
C GLY A 644 -4.44 -30.32 -2.33
N TYR A 645 -4.01 -29.53 -3.31
CA TYR A 645 -4.65 -28.23 -3.63
C TYR A 645 -6.11 -28.41 -4.04
N ARG A 646 -6.38 -29.34 -4.96
CA ARG A 646 -7.75 -29.64 -5.44
C ARG A 646 -8.65 -30.12 -4.31
N GLU A 647 -8.15 -30.99 -3.44
CA GLU A 647 -8.91 -31.47 -2.29
C GLU A 647 -9.33 -30.30 -1.40
N ARG A 648 -8.39 -29.43 -1.00
CA ARG A 648 -8.69 -28.27 -0.16
C ARG A 648 -9.68 -27.29 -0.82
N ILE A 649 -9.47 -26.97 -2.09
CA ILE A 649 -10.36 -26.07 -2.85
C ILE A 649 -11.78 -26.65 -2.94
N SER A 650 -11.91 -27.96 -3.14
CA SER A 650 -13.21 -28.62 -3.17
C SER A 650 -13.92 -28.55 -1.81
N GLN A 651 -13.20 -28.72 -0.71
CA GLN A 651 -13.74 -28.55 0.65
C GLN A 651 -14.22 -27.10 0.90
N ILE A 652 -13.45 -26.11 0.45
CA ILE A 652 -13.81 -24.68 0.55
C ILE A 652 -15.13 -24.42 -0.19
N LEU A 653 -15.23 -24.85 -1.45
CA LEU A 653 -16.42 -24.59 -2.27
C LEU A 653 -17.65 -25.31 -1.73
N HIS A 654 -17.50 -26.53 -1.22
CA HIS A 654 -18.60 -27.23 -0.57
C HIS A 654 -19.12 -26.46 0.65
N LYS A 655 -18.23 -25.86 1.46
CA LYS A 655 -18.61 -24.99 2.59
C LYS A 655 -19.30 -23.71 2.12
N LEU A 656 -18.80 -23.06 1.06
CA LEU A 656 -19.36 -21.83 0.51
C LEU A 656 -20.77 -22.04 -0.05
N HIS A 657 -21.00 -23.11 -0.83
CA HIS A 657 -22.32 -23.42 -1.36
C HIS A 657 -23.35 -23.72 -0.27
N ARG A 658 -22.95 -24.43 0.81
CA ARG A 658 -23.85 -24.68 1.95
C ARG A 658 -24.24 -23.40 2.69
N LYS A 659 -23.37 -22.38 2.70
CA LYS A 659 -23.67 -21.07 3.29
C LYS A 659 -24.53 -20.21 2.37
N PHE A 660 -24.28 -20.21 1.06
CA PHE A 660 -25.05 -19.42 0.09
C PHE A 660 -26.51 -19.87 0.00
N ASN A 661 -26.78 -21.18 0.17
CA ASN A 661 -28.13 -21.74 0.09
C ASN A 661 -28.90 -21.71 1.44
N ARG A 662 -28.34 -21.11 2.49
CA ARG A 662 -28.99 -20.90 3.79
C ARG A 662 -29.29 -19.42 3.96
#